data_AF-A0AAJ2Y349-F1
#
_entry.id   AF-A0AAJ2Y349-F1
#
_cell.length_a   1.000
_cell.length_b   1.000
_cell.length_c   1.000
_cell.angle_alpha   90.00
_cell.angle_beta   90.00
_cell.angle_gamma   90.00
#
_symmetry.space_group_name_H-M   'P 1'
#
loop_
_entity.id
_entity.type
_entity.pdbx_description
1 polymer ?
#
loop_
_entity_poly.entity_id
_entity_poly.type
_entity_poly.pdbx_seq_one_letter_code
_entity_poly.pdbx_strand_id
1 'polypeptide(L)'
;MAGDLLSPGVSISVTDESMSTAAAPGTVPLFVIATAEDKLVPGSSAIAAGTTKANAGKLQLLTSQKSSLDTYGTPIFQMNNGSVVQGDELNEYGLHAVYSYLGITNRAYVIRADIDLAQLAPSAEAPTGPVSNGTLWFDTAQSQVEAYVAKKDSPSSFYDWQLKPVTIVSAEEVEDVSLVGLNVDDLVLRYKPSNGQMLMYKRSASGLVQMETYLSPINKVPVGSTVEKGNIWIRDGYTQNGSNYFGTRFVIKRYASLTQVWNIVPAYTGNSFQEIEAKSGVLNNSYIASRFDEDSKSFSFYIQSAKLTTISAPALPLGETIIEQAGADSYMTFVYLNKSVKVLAVPQGGVINTQTIINNLNANAEIINDGFKFKRETNGGLVVSNTKGYSFKITQSGDDIFAESELQKLTVDSNNYSLINVNNFRVSYSVPRSVAKEGTLWYDFGNSDNLTVTMYVADVANDEWDLVQEENKYVQVDEPAADRLIWVCPLSQGIDGYDFYRNVDGEWVKLDSTDQSTLNGMIFQDFNFPSQVPAAALYQNGMLAVDLGNTEGVVKKMVNGQWEVVSGVSLDGAGLFGRAAQRQLVVEALAAVIIGNDDIRSEFIDFNLICVPGYVETLDECVTLNTDRKETAFIVTDVPARLNPTGNGSAVQQWATNANNAPSNGSVGRTTAYDYAAQYMGWCLSTNVDGEEVAVPGSTIAMRTYAYSDSVSYVWYPPAGTTRGVVTNAASTGFINSEGEYQPVVYNQGQRDVMYTNNINPIAMRPNRGLLVYGDKTLSANQTSALSRVNVARLVVYIRRQLEIISEPFLFRLNTPSTRQEFSGVVNSFLAEIVQQQGLYNFAVVCDESNNTAERIDRNELWMDIAIQPTKSINFIYVPIRIEKTQ
;
A
#
# COMPACT_ATOMS: atom_id res chain seq x y z
N MET A 1 10.62 43.08 -34.70
CA MET A 1 10.18 44.36 -35.29
C MET A 1 10.83 44.50 -36.65
N ALA A 2 10.09 44.26 -37.72
CA ALA A 2 10.58 44.42 -39.09
C ALA A 2 10.30 45.87 -39.54
N GLY A 3 11.31 46.56 -40.04
CA GLY A 3 11.15 47.86 -40.68
C GLY A 3 10.96 47.66 -42.17
N ASP A 4 9.84 48.12 -42.71
CA ASP A 4 9.60 48.17 -44.15
C ASP A 4 10.42 49.31 -44.78
N LEU A 5 11.19 48.98 -45.82
CA LEU A 5 11.78 49.94 -46.75
C LEU A 5 11.09 49.79 -48.10
N LEU A 6 10.34 50.82 -48.50
CA LEU A 6 9.74 50.95 -49.83
C LEU A 6 10.77 51.56 -50.81
N SER A 7 11.10 50.82 -51.87
CA SER A 7 11.67 51.35 -53.12
C SER A 7 10.88 50.81 -54.31
N PRO A 8 10.47 51.64 -55.29
CA PRO A 8 9.58 51.23 -56.37
C PRO A 8 10.37 50.58 -57.52
N GLY A 9 10.04 49.32 -57.85
CA GLY A 9 10.27 48.83 -59.22
C GLY A 9 10.81 47.41 -59.43
N VAL A 10 11.04 46.58 -58.41
CA VAL A 10 11.46 45.18 -58.61
C VAL A 10 10.77 44.28 -57.57
N SER A 11 9.93 43.34 -58.01
CA SER A 11 9.43 42.27 -57.15
C SER A 11 10.50 41.19 -57.01
N ILE A 12 11.24 41.23 -55.92
CA ILE A 12 12.11 40.12 -55.50
C ILE A 12 11.29 39.27 -54.55
N SER A 13 10.84 38.09 -54.99
CA SER A 13 10.39 37.06 -54.06
C SER A 13 11.65 36.37 -53.50
N VAL A 14 12.07 36.78 -52.31
CA VAL A 14 12.98 35.96 -51.51
C VAL A 14 12.11 34.83 -50.96
N THR A 15 12.21 33.64 -51.56
CA THR A 15 11.81 32.43 -50.84
C THR A 15 12.94 32.17 -49.86
N ASP A 16 12.64 32.34 -48.58
CA ASP A 16 13.55 31.95 -47.54
C ASP A 16 13.67 30.43 -47.55
N GLU A 17 14.72 29.92 -48.22
CA GLU A 17 15.21 28.55 -48.04
C GLU A 17 16.18 28.46 -46.86
N SER A 18 16.15 29.40 -45.90
CA SER A 18 16.51 28.98 -44.56
C SER A 18 15.49 27.93 -44.15
N MET A 19 15.88 26.67 -44.38
CA MET A 19 15.74 25.69 -43.33
C MET A 19 16.18 26.42 -42.07
N SER A 20 15.20 26.88 -41.29
CA SER A 20 15.39 27.11 -39.88
C SER A 20 16.16 25.88 -39.43
N THR A 21 17.45 26.04 -39.13
CA THR A 21 18.16 25.03 -38.38
C THR A 21 17.30 24.86 -37.15
N ALA A 22 16.55 23.76 -37.12
CA ALA A 22 15.76 23.41 -35.97
C ALA A 22 16.72 23.55 -34.80
N ALA A 23 16.32 24.32 -33.76
CA ALA A 23 17.08 24.36 -32.52
C ALA A 23 17.53 22.93 -32.24
N ALA A 24 18.85 22.70 -32.19
CA ALA A 24 19.43 21.36 -32.11
C ALA A 24 18.59 20.55 -31.12
N PRO A 25 18.05 19.37 -31.48
CA PRO A 25 17.11 18.67 -30.62
C PRO A 25 17.76 18.56 -29.24
N GLY A 26 17.18 19.29 -28.28
CA GLY A 26 17.75 19.41 -26.95
C GLY A 26 17.92 18.03 -26.35
N THR A 27 18.81 17.91 -25.37
CA THR A 27 18.90 16.69 -24.58
C THR A 27 17.55 16.43 -23.92
N VAL A 28 16.97 15.26 -24.19
CA VAL A 28 15.68 14.83 -23.66
C VAL A 28 15.90 13.56 -22.88
N PRO A 29 15.79 13.59 -21.54
CA PRO A 29 16.01 12.43 -20.71
C PRO A 29 14.73 11.65 -20.46
N LEU A 30 14.90 10.35 -20.23
CA LEU A 30 13.99 9.52 -19.45
C LEU A 30 14.49 9.46 -18.00
N PHE A 31 13.64 9.88 -17.07
CA PHE A 31 13.82 9.65 -15.64
C PHE A 31 12.87 8.54 -15.18
N VAL A 32 13.41 7.57 -14.46
CA VAL A 32 12.62 6.56 -13.74
C VAL A 32 12.65 6.93 -12.27
N ILE A 33 11.48 7.03 -11.63
CA ILE A 33 11.34 7.54 -10.27
C ILE A 33 10.51 6.62 -9.39
N ALA A 34 10.78 6.63 -8.08
CA ALA A 34 9.89 6.13 -7.04
C ALA A 34 9.38 7.32 -6.22
N THR A 35 8.12 7.27 -5.77
CA THR A 35 7.47 8.37 -5.05
C THR A 35 6.31 7.83 -4.20
N ALA A 36 6.01 8.51 -3.09
CA ALA A 36 4.81 8.25 -2.31
C ALA A 36 3.53 8.44 -3.14
N GLU A 37 2.49 7.67 -2.84
CA GLU A 37 1.20 7.79 -3.50
C GLU A 37 0.35 8.94 -2.97
N ASP A 38 -0.55 9.42 -3.82
CA ASP A 38 -1.59 10.39 -3.49
C ASP A 38 -1.10 11.69 -2.82
N LYS A 39 0.13 12.12 -3.15
CA LYS A 39 0.67 13.41 -2.69
C LYS A 39 -0.20 14.56 -3.18
N LEU A 40 -0.24 15.65 -2.40
CA LEU A 40 -0.99 16.84 -2.78
C LEU A 40 -0.23 17.70 -3.78
N VAL A 41 -0.97 18.34 -4.68
CA VAL A 41 -0.46 19.44 -5.50
C VAL A 41 -0.07 20.61 -4.56
N PRO A 42 1.12 21.21 -4.69
CA PRO A 42 1.56 22.25 -3.77
C PRO A 42 0.58 23.43 -3.73
N GLY A 43 0.15 23.80 -2.53
CA GLY A 43 -0.84 24.88 -2.32
C GLY A 43 -2.29 24.51 -2.64
N SER A 44 -2.61 23.23 -2.82
CA SER A 44 -3.95 22.71 -3.14
C SER A 44 -4.31 21.50 -2.28
N SER A 45 -5.61 21.20 -2.17
CA SER A 45 -6.13 19.96 -1.58
C SER A 45 -6.33 18.85 -2.62
N ALA A 46 -6.02 19.12 -3.89
CA ALA A 46 -6.10 18.13 -4.96
C ALA A 46 -4.91 17.16 -4.92
N ILE A 47 -5.17 15.89 -5.20
CA ILE A 47 -4.14 14.86 -5.38
C ILE A 47 -3.39 15.13 -6.69
N ALA A 48 -2.06 15.08 -6.63
CA ALA A 48 -1.16 15.18 -7.77
C ALA A 48 -1.32 13.93 -8.64
N ALA A 49 -1.89 14.10 -9.84
CA ALA A 49 -2.38 12.99 -10.66
C ALA A 49 -1.31 11.93 -10.96
N GLY A 50 -0.05 12.32 -11.15
CA GLY A 50 1.07 11.42 -11.42
C GLY A 50 1.47 10.52 -10.24
N THR A 51 1.00 10.81 -9.02
CA THR A 51 1.26 9.99 -7.83
C THR A 51 0.16 8.96 -7.54
N THR A 52 -0.93 8.97 -8.30
CA THR A 52 -2.00 7.98 -8.11
C THR A 52 -1.55 6.59 -8.57
N LYS A 53 -2.04 5.53 -7.90
CA LYS A 53 -1.83 4.13 -8.32
C LYS A 53 -2.17 3.89 -9.80
N ALA A 54 -3.22 4.53 -10.29
CA ALA A 54 -3.67 4.41 -11.68
C ALA A 54 -2.68 4.97 -12.72
N ASN A 55 -1.72 5.81 -12.31
CA ASN A 55 -0.70 6.39 -13.17
C ASN A 55 0.72 5.83 -12.90
N ALA A 56 0.86 4.84 -12.02
CA ALA A 56 2.08 4.03 -11.95
C ALA A 56 2.36 3.37 -13.31
N GLY A 57 3.62 3.31 -13.71
CA GLY A 57 4.07 2.74 -14.98
C GLY A 57 3.63 3.51 -16.23
N LYS A 58 3.00 4.68 -16.12
CA LYS A 58 2.63 5.49 -17.29
C LYS A 58 3.69 6.53 -17.59
N LEU A 59 4.11 6.59 -18.85
CA LEU A 59 5.04 7.60 -19.30
C LEU A 59 4.38 8.99 -19.32
N GLN A 60 5.00 9.96 -18.66
CA GLN A 60 4.56 11.36 -18.62
C GLN A 60 5.62 12.25 -19.26
N LEU A 61 5.19 13.25 -20.04
CA LEU A 61 6.06 14.30 -20.55
C LEU A 61 5.90 15.57 -19.70
N LEU A 62 6.97 16.00 -19.07
CA LEU A 62 7.03 17.22 -18.28
C LEU A 62 7.80 18.31 -19.01
N THR A 63 7.34 19.55 -18.88
CA THR A 63 7.88 20.69 -19.64
C THR A 63 8.42 21.84 -18.79
N SER A 64 8.28 21.77 -17.47
CA SER A 64 8.78 22.79 -16.54
C SER A 64 8.81 22.28 -15.11
N GLN A 65 9.54 22.98 -14.23
CA GLN A 65 9.50 22.74 -12.79
C GLN A 65 8.07 22.78 -12.23
N LYS A 66 7.26 23.75 -12.67
CA LYS A 66 5.85 23.84 -12.24
C LYS A 66 5.05 22.62 -12.68
N SER A 67 5.19 22.20 -13.95
CA SER A 67 4.52 20.99 -14.44
C SER A 67 4.92 19.75 -13.64
N SER A 68 6.19 19.63 -13.24
CA SER A 68 6.64 18.55 -12.35
C SER A 68 5.94 18.58 -10.99
N LEU A 69 5.87 19.75 -10.35
CA LEU A 69 5.22 19.92 -9.05
C LEU A 69 3.70 19.71 -9.12
N ASP A 70 3.04 20.20 -10.16
CA ASP A 70 1.60 20.02 -10.36
C ASP A 70 1.25 18.54 -10.65
N THR A 71 2.15 17.81 -11.32
CA THR A 71 1.92 16.40 -11.69
C THR A 71 2.25 15.44 -10.56
N TYR A 72 3.37 15.67 -9.85
CA TYR A 72 3.95 14.73 -8.89
C TYR A 72 4.06 15.27 -7.46
N GLY A 73 3.62 16.49 -7.17
CA GLY A 73 3.79 17.10 -5.85
C GLY A 73 5.23 17.56 -5.58
N THR A 74 5.47 18.09 -4.38
CA THR A 74 6.83 18.40 -3.90
C THR A 74 7.61 17.09 -3.64
N PRO A 75 8.90 17.00 -4.03
CA PRO A 75 9.77 15.89 -3.63
C PRO A 75 9.85 15.77 -2.10
N ILE A 76 9.60 14.58 -1.57
CA ILE A 76 9.68 14.30 -0.13
C ILE A 76 11.12 13.92 0.24
N PHE A 77 11.64 14.55 1.28
CA PHE A 77 12.83 14.14 2.01
C PHE A 77 12.46 13.89 3.47
N GLN A 78 12.91 12.78 4.04
CA GLN A 78 12.57 12.38 5.39
C GLN A 78 13.21 13.32 6.41
N MET A 79 12.48 13.61 7.48
CA MET A 79 12.88 14.56 8.51
C MET A 79 12.91 13.86 9.87
N ASN A 80 13.99 14.07 10.63
CA ASN A 80 14.09 13.67 12.02
C ASN A 80 14.53 14.87 12.86
N ASN A 81 13.78 15.18 13.91
CA ASN A 81 14.01 16.34 14.80
C ASN A 81 14.29 17.67 14.06
N GLY A 82 13.59 17.90 12.95
CA GLY A 82 13.71 19.14 12.16
C GLY A 82 14.94 19.21 11.25
N SER A 83 15.68 18.11 11.08
CA SER A 83 16.78 17.99 10.10
C SER A 83 16.49 16.88 9.09
N VAL A 84 16.95 17.06 7.85
CA VAL A 84 16.82 16.04 6.79
C VAL A 84 17.65 14.81 7.14
N VAL A 85 17.05 13.63 7.03
CA VAL A 85 17.75 12.33 7.11
C VAL A 85 18.40 12.05 5.76
N GLN A 86 19.72 12.19 5.72
CA GLN A 86 20.49 12.09 4.48
C GLN A 86 20.69 10.62 4.08
N GLY A 87 20.51 10.29 2.80
CA GLY A 87 20.67 8.92 2.34
C GLY A 87 19.57 7.95 2.81
N ASP A 88 18.42 8.47 3.24
CA ASP A 88 17.23 7.66 3.52
C ASP A 88 16.68 7.06 2.20
N GLU A 89 16.16 5.84 2.28
CA GLU A 89 15.64 5.09 1.11
C GLU A 89 14.27 5.61 0.64
N LEU A 90 13.55 6.35 1.50
CA LEU A 90 12.27 6.98 1.18
C LEU A 90 12.41 8.40 0.62
N ASN A 91 13.64 8.91 0.48
CA ASN A 91 13.89 10.20 -0.14
C ASN A 91 13.67 10.14 -1.66
N GLU A 92 12.94 11.12 -2.21
CA GLU A 92 12.53 11.14 -3.61
C GLU A 92 13.58 11.78 -4.53
N TYR A 93 14.78 11.19 -4.57
CA TYR A 93 15.91 11.68 -5.37
C TYR A 93 15.56 11.86 -6.85
N GLY A 94 14.83 10.89 -7.42
CA GLY A 94 14.39 10.93 -8.82
C GLY A 94 13.54 12.15 -9.15
N LEU A 95 12.57 12.48 -8.29
CA LEU A 95 11.70 13.62 -8.51
C LEU A 95 12.44 14.96 -8.30
N HIS A 96 13.36 15.02 -7.34
CA HIS A 96 14.23 16.18 -7.19
C HIS A 96 15.16 16.37 -8.41
N ALA A 97 15.67 15.28 -9.00
CA ALA A 97 16.49 15.34 -10.21
C ALA A 97 15.71 15.89 -11.41
N VAL A 98 14.46 15.44 -11.60
CA VAL A 98 13.54 15.98 -12.61
C VAL A 98 13.32 17.48 -12.41
N TYR A 99 13.01 17.90 -11.18
CA TYR A 99 12.83 19.32 -10.84
C TYR A 99 14.09 20.14 -11.11
N SER A 100 15.27 19.62 -10.76
CA SER A 100 16.55 20.30 -11.01
C SER A 100 16.84 20.40 -12.51
N TYR A 101 16.59 19.35 -13.29
CA TYR A 101 16.80 19.31 -14.74
C TYR A 101 15.89 20.29 -15.49
N LEU A 102 14.60 20.32 -15.15
CA LEU A 102 13.59 21.21 -15.75
C LEU A 102 13.76 22.68 -15.33
N GLY A 103 14.70 23.00 -14.44
CA GLY A 103 15.07 24.37 -14.10
C GLY A 103 15.83 25.11 -15.22
N ILE A 104 16.40 24.37 -16.19
CA ILE A 104 17.13 24.95 -17.35
C ILE A 104 16.72 24.34 -18.69
N THR A 105 15.77 23.41 -18.68
CA THR A 105 15.24 22.73 -19.87
C THR A 105 13.72 22.77 -19.85
N ASN A 106 13.09 22.35 -20.95
CA ASN A 106 11.64 22.38 -21.13
C ASN A 106 11.05 21.02 -21.54
N ARG A 107 11.79 19.93 -21.37
CA ARG A 107 11.35 18.60 -21.81
C ARG A 107 12.05 17.49 -21.04
N ALA A 108 11.29 16.66 -20.34
CA ALA A 108 11.76 15.43 -19.70
C ALA A 108 10.63 14.38 -19.72
N TYR A 109 10.96 13.15 -20.12
CA TYR A 109 10.09 12.01 -19.91
C TYR A 109 10.29 11.46 -18.50
N VAL A 110 9.20 11.18 -17.81
CA VAL A 110 9.21 10.65 -16.45
C VAL A 110 8.28 9.46 -16.37
N ILE A 111 8.75 8.37 -15.81
CA ILE A 111 7.94 7.20 -15.50
C ILE A 111 8.10 6.85 -14.02
N ARG A 112 6.97 6.63 -13.35
CA ARG A 112 6.90 6.27 -11.93
C ARG A 112 6.84 4.74 -11.78
N ALA A 113 7.66 4.17 -10.90
CA ALA A 113 7.57 2.78 -10.48
C ALA A 113 6.31 2.50 -9.65
N ASP A 114 5.80 1.27 -9.70
CA ASP A 114 4.57 0.88 -8.99
C ASP A 114 4.79 0.58 -7.50
N ILE A 115 5.22 1.58 -6.75
CA ILE A 115 5.51 1.48 -5.31
C ILE A 115 5.10 2.75 -4.56
N ASP A 116 4.42 2.57 -3.43
CA ASP A 116 4.09 3.65 -2.51
C ASP A 116 5.15 3.77 -1.41
N LEU A 117 6.04 4.76 -1.52
CA LEU A 117 7.09 5.00 -0.52
C LEU A 117 6.51 5.34 0.87
N ALA A 118 5.29 5.87 0.97
CA ALA A 118 4.69 6.17 2.27
C ALA A 118 4.35 4.91 3.08
N GLN A 119 4.07 3.78 2.41
CA GLN A 119 3.82 2.49 3.07
C GLN A 119 5.09 1.82 3.62
N LEU A 120 6.26 2.31 3.19
CA LEU A 120 7.55 1.86 3.69
C LEU A 120 8.02 2.70 4.89
N ALA A 121 7.23 3.68 5.35
CA ALA A 121 7.53 4.37 6.60
C ALA A 121 7.41 3.39 7.80
N PRO A 122 8.30 3.50 8.80
CA PRO A 122 8.34 2.58 9.92
C PRO A 122 7.06 2.64 10.76
N SER A 123 6.51 1.47 11.09
CA SER A 123 5.38 1.32 12.01
C SER A 123 5.46 0.00 12.78
N ALA A 124 5.35 0.05 14.11
CA ALA A 124 5.19 -1.15 14.95
C ALA A 124 3.81 -1.82 14.78
N GLU A 125 2.81 -1.05 14.32
CA GLU A 125 1.45 -1.53 14.16
C GLU A 125 1.19 -1.84 12.69
N ALA A 126 0.67 -3.04 12.43
CA ALA A 126 0.23 -3.43 11.11
C ALA A 126 -0.81 -2.44 10.55
N PRO A 127 -0.63 -1.95 9.31
CA PRO A 127 -1.63 -1.14 8.63
C PRO A 127 -2.98 -1.82 8.60
N THR A 128 -4.04 -1.04 8.67
CA THR A 128 -5.41 -1.55 8.61
C THR A 128 -6.16 -0.86 7.49
N GLY A 129 -7.16 -1.56 6.93
CA GLY A 129 -7.95 -1.01 5.84
C GLY A 129 -8.99 -0.01 6.33
N PRO A 130 -9.61 0.75 5.41
CA PRO A 130 -10.78 1.55 5.73
C PRO A 130 -11.95 0.64 6.13
N VAL A 131 -12.51 0.88 7.32
CA VAL A 131 -13.75 0.20 7.75
C VAL A 131 -14.89 0.58 6.81
N SER A 132 -15.73 -0.39 6.44
CA SER A 132 -16.86 -0.13 5.54
C SER A 132 -17.83 0.89 6.14
N ASN A 133 -18.32 1.81 5.32
CA ASN A 133 -19.27 2.83 5.79
C ASN A 133 -20.52 2.16 6.37
N GLY A 134 -20.97 2.64 7.53
CA GLY A 134 -22.16 2.11 8.19
C GLY A 134 -21.94 0.82 8.99
N THR A 135 -20.71 0.30 9.12
CA THR A 135 -20.41 -0.78 10.06
C THR A 135 -20.80 -0.42 11.48
N LEU A 136 -21.44 -1.37 12.17
CA LEU A 136 -21.89 -1.25 13.53
C LEU A 136 -20.93 -1.96 14.47
N TRP A 137 -20.63 -1.32 15.59
CA TRP A 137 -19.78 -1.84 16.65
C TRP A 137 -20.53 -1.80 17.97
N PHE A 138 -20.73 -2.96 18.56
CA PHE A 138 -21.15 -3.11 19.95
C PHE A 138 -19.92 -3.04 20.85
N ASP A 139 -19.76 -1.88 21.47
CA ASP A 139 -18.65 -1.56 22.35
C ASP A 139 -18.90 -2.19 23.71
N THR A 140 -18.27 -3.35 23.94
CA THR A 140 -18.43 -4.12 25.18
C THR A 140 -17.79 -3.44 26.39
N ALA A 141 -16.82 -2.55 26.18
CA ALA A 141 -16.15 -1.79 27.25
C ALA A 141 -17.05 -0.68 27.81
N GLN A 142 -17.85 -0.05 26.94
CA GLN A 142 -18.76 1.04 27.30
C GLN A 142 -20.20 0.57 27.57
N SER A 143 -20.53 -0.66 27.18
CA SER A 143 -21.84 -1.27 27.45
C SER A 143 -21.91 -1.79 28.89
N GLN A 144 -23.09 -1.68 29.49
CA GLN A 144 -23.35 -2.11 30.85
C GLN A 144 -24.64 -2.93 30.89
N VAL A 145 -24.65 -4.02 31.66
CA VAL A 145 -25.85 -4.82 31.92
C VAL A 145 -26.04 -4.92 33.43
N GLU A 146 -27.19 -4.49 33.92
CA GLU A 146 -27.53 -4.59 35.34
C GLU A 146 -28.41 -5.84 35.52
N ALA A 147 -27.81 -6.93 35.97
CA ALA A 147 -28.49 -8.22 36.13
C ALA A 147 -28.45 -8.69 37.59
N TYR A 148 -29.56 -9.30 38.01
CA TYR A 148 -29.75 -9.84 39.33
C TYR A 148 -30.09 -11.32 39.27
N VAL A 149 -29.67 -12.08 40.28
CA VAL A 149 -30.00 -13.50 40.45
C VAL A 149 -30.98 -13.67 41.61
N ALA A 150 -32.05 -14.43 41.41
CA ALA A 150 -33.02 -14.74 42.46
C ALA A 150 -32.37 -15.58 43.57
N LYS A 151 -32.48 -15.13 44.83
CA LYS A 151 -31.91 -15.83 46.00
C LYS A 151 -32.80 -16.96 46.52
N LYS A 152 -34.08 -16.95 46.16
CA LYS A 152 -35.10 -17.91 46.60
C LYS A 152 -36.17 -18.09 45.52
N ASP A 153 -36.94 -19.17 45.63
CA ASP A 153 -38.14 -19.40 44.83
C ASP A 153 -39.25 -18.40 45.22
N SER A 154 -40.09 -18.04 44.24
CA SER A 154 -41.19 -17.10 44.43
C SER A 154 -40.77 -15.77 45.10
N PRO A 155 -39.81 -15.03 44.53
CA PRO A 155 -39.38 -13.73 45.06
C PRO A 155 -40.57 -12.76 45.16
N SER A 156 -40.60 -11.99 46.24
CA SER A 156 -41.70 -11.06 46.57
C SER A 156 -41.24 -9.61 46.70
N SER A 157 -39.92 -9.36 46.75
CA SER A 157 -39.35 -8.02 46.91
C SER A 157 -37.99 -7.89 46.22
N PHE A 158 -37.52 -6.66 46.04
CA PHE A 158 -36.17 -6.37 45.52
C PHE A 158 -35.06 -7.07 46.33
N TYR A 159 -35.24 -7.18 47.65
CA TYR A 159 -34.25 -7.83 48.53
C TYR A 159 -34.15 -9.33 48.33
N ASP A 160 -35.04 -9.97 47.55
CA ASP A 160 -34.93 -11.37 47.17
C ASP A 160 -34.01 -11.58 45.96
N TRP A 161 -33.46 -10.50 45.39
CA TRP A 161 -32.56 -10.48 44.25
C TRP A 161 -31.16 -10.03 44.65
N GLN A 162 -30.13 -10.57 44.00
CA GLN A 162 -28.74 -10.22 44.24
C GLN A 162 -28.09 -9.71 42.95
N LEU A 163 -27.54 -8.50 42.96
CA LEU A 163 -26.80 -7.94 41.82
C LEU A 163 -25.57 -8.79 41.52
N LYS A 164 -25.34 -9.06 40.23
CA LYS A 164 -24.17 -9.79 39.73
C LYS A 164 -23.51 -9.03 38.58
N PRO A 165 -22.17 -9.05 38.49
CA PRO A 165 -21.47 -8.53 37.32
C PRO A 165 -21.79 -9.39 36.09
N VAL A 166 -21.80 -8.76 34.92
CA VAL A 166 -22.05 -9.41 33.63
C VAL A 166 -20.86 -9.16 32.71
N THR A 167 -20.23 -10.24 32.24
CA THR A 167 -19.20 -10.17 31.20
C THR A 167 -19.86 -10.34 29.84
N ILE A 168 -19.56 -9.47 28.89
CA ILE A 168 -20.10 -9.54 27.52
C ILE A 168 -19.04 -10.19 26.62
N VAL A 169 -19.45 -11.21 25.87
CA VAL A 169 -18.55 -11.97 24.97
C VAL A 169 -19.19 -12.21 23.61
N SER A 170 -18.38 -12.53 22.61
CA SER A 170 -18.83 -12.96 21.28
C SER A 170 -18.21 -14.31 20.96
N ALA A 171 -19.06 -15.31 20.73
CA ALA A 171 -18.63 -16.66 20.38
C ALA A 171 -19.78 -17.39 19.66
N GLU A 172 -19.45 -18.22 18.67
CA GLU A 172 -20.44 -19.00 17.93
C GLU A 172 -21.01 -20.13 18.81
N GLU A 173 -20.12 -20.96 19.36
CA GLU A 173 -20.45 -22.01 20.31
C GLU A 173 -20.22 -21.55 21.77
N VAL A 174 -20.86 -22.20 22.73
CA VAL A 174 -20.82 -21.75 24.14
C VAL A 174 -19.52 -22.22 24.81
N GLU A 175 -18.97 -23.31 24.31
CA GLU A 175 -17.73 -23.95 24.69
C GLU A 175 -16.50 -23.09 24.33
N ASP A 176 -16.61 -22.24 23.30
CA ASP A 176 -15.53 -21.35 22.85
C ASP A 176 -15.36 -20.12 23.75
N VAL A 177 -16.27 -19.89 24.70
CA VAL A 177 -16.18 -18.76 25.63
C VAL A 177 -15.08 -19.03 26.65
N SER A 178 -14.05 -18.16 26.65
CA SER A 178 -13.00 -18.20 27.67
C SER A 178 -13.58 -18.07 29.08
N LEU A 179 -13.20 -19.02 29.94
CA LEU A 179 -13.61 -19.07 31.35
C LEU A 179 -12.57 -18.42 32.27
N VAL A 180 -11.45 -17.94 31.72
CA VAL A 180 -10.37 -17.30 32.47
C VAL A 180 -10.91 -16.04 33.14
N GLY A 181 -10.75 -15.95 34.46
CA GLY A 181 -11.22 -14.80 35.25
C GLY A 181 -12.70 -14.82 35.64
N LEU A 182 -13.47 -15.86 35.26
CA LEU A 182 -14.86 -16.03 35.69
C LEU A 182 -14.97 -16.96 36.92
N ASN A 183 -15.67 -16.50 37.95
CA ASN A 183 -16.01 -17.30 39.13
C ASN A 183 -17.36 -18.01 38.98
N VAL A 184 -17.59 -19.04 39.80
CA VAL A 184 -18.90 -19.69 39.88
C VAL A 184 -19.98 -18.65 40.27
N ASP A 185 -21.13 -18.72 39.61
CA ASP A 185 -22.23 -17.76 39.68
C ASP A 185 -21.97 -16.37 39.07
N ASP A 186 -20.88 -16.17 38.32
CA ASP A 186 -20.73 -14.99 37.46
C ASP A 186 -21.62 -15.11 36.22
N LEU A 187 -22.08 -13.98 35.68
CA LEU A 187 -22.98 -13.93 34.54
C LEU A 187 -22.23 -13.57 33.26
N VAL A 188 -22.64 -14.18 32.16
CA VAL A 188 -22.08 -13.95 30.82
C VAL A 188 -23.20 -13.67 29.85
N LEU A 189 -23.16 -12.52 29.18
CA LEU A 189 -24.03 -12.21 28.05
C LEU A 189 -23.26 -12.51 26.75
N ARG A 190 -23.62 -13.61 26.09
CA ARG A 190 -22.94 -14.10 24.88
C ARG A 190 -23.69 -13.66 23.63
N TYR A 191 -23.03 -12.92 22.75
CA TYR A 191 -23.49 -12.66 21.39
C TYR A 191 -23.14 -13.84 20.47
N LYS A 192 -24.13 -14.37 19.75
CA LYS A 192 -23.99 -15.41 18.73
C LYS A 192 -23.95 -14.79 17.32
N PRO A 193 -22.81 -14.79 16.61
CA PRO A 193 -22.68 -14.12 15.32
C PRO A 193 -23.64 -14.61 14.22
N SER A 194 -23.88 -15.92 14.12
CA SER A 194 -24.70 -16.47 13.02
C SER A 194 -26.16 -15.99 12.98
N ASN A 195 -26.75 -15.68 14.13
CA ASN A 195 -28.17 -15.30 14.22
C ASN A 195 -28.43 -13.98 14.97
N GLY A 196 -27.38 -13.34 15.49
CA GLY A 196 -27.45 -12.03 16.13
C GLY A 196 -28.07 -12.01 17.53
N GLN A 197 -28.31 -13.17 18.14
CA GLN A 197 -28.90 -13.27 19.48
C GLN A 197 -27.86 -13.04 20.57
N MET A 198 -28.29 -12.40 21.66
CA MET A 198 -27.52 -12.28 22.90
C MET A 198 -28.19 -13.06 24.01
N LEU A 199 -27.53 -14.11 24.46
CA LEU A 199 -28.08 -15.08 25.41
C LEU A 199 -27.37 -14.95 26.76
N MET A 200 -28.14 -15.03 27.84
CA MET A 200 -27.62 -14.92 29.20
C MET A 200 -27.27 -16.29 29.78
N TYR A 201 -26.05 -16.41 30.27
CA TYR A 201 -25.51 -17.60 30.91
C TYR A 201 -25.04 -17.31 32.32
N LYS A 202 -25.05 -18.34 33.15
CA LYS A 202 -24.40 -18.35 34.46
C LYS A 202 -23.26 -19.36 34.48
N ARG A 203 -22.13 -18.98 35.07
CA ARG A 203 -21.00 -19.87 35.30
C ARG A 203 -21.33 -20.91 36.36
N SER A 204 -21.27 -22.18 35.97
CA SER A 204 -21.33 -23.36 36.85
C SER A 204 -19.95 -24.02 36.96
N ALA A 205 -19.82 -25.03 37.81
CA ALA A 205 -18.59 -25.83 37.91
C ALA A 205 -18.26 -26.58 36.61
N SER A 206 -19.27 -26.94 35.81
CA SER A 206 -19.15 -27.76 34.59
C SER A 206 -19.13 -26.96 33.29
N GLY A 207 -19.28 -25.64 33.32
CA GLY A 207 -19.41 -24.82 32.10
C GLY A 207 -20.30 -23.60 32.28
N LEU A 208 -20.74 -23.00 31.18
CA LEU A 208 -21.78 -21.97 31.16
C LEU A 208 -23.14 -22.65 30.96
N VAL A 209 -24.13 -22.28 31.78
CA VAL A 209 -25.49 -22.81 31.71
C VAL A 209 -26.45 -21.66 31.40
N GLN A 210 -27.29 -21.83 30.38
CA GLN A 210 -28.31 -20.84 30.04
C GLN A 210 -29.38 -20.84 31.12
N MET A 211 -29.76 -19.66 31.60
CA MET A 211 -30.72 -19.51 32.69
C MET A 211 -32.02 -18.87 32.21
N GLU A 212 -33.12 -19.21 32.87
CA GLU A 212 -34.37 -18.47 32.75
C GLU A 212 -34.13 -16.99 33.09
N THR A 213 -34.40 -16.12 32.12
CA THR A 213 -34.05 -14.71 32.17
C THR A 213 -35.27 -13.85 31.85
N TYR A 214 -35.47 -12.77 32.63
CA TYR A 214 -36.55 -11.81 32.45
C TYR A 214 -36.00 -10.41 32.27
N LEU A 215 -36.58 -9.62 31.36
CA LEU A 215 -36.38 -8.18 31.30
C LEU A 215 -37.57 -7.48 31.97
N SER A 216 -37.30 -6.66 32.99
CA SER A 216 -38.36 -5.88 33.65
C SER A 216 -37.94 -4.42 33.88
N PRO A 217 -38.88 -3.45 33.78
CA PRO A 217 -38.63 -2.04 34.00
C PRO A 217 -37.95 -1.73 35.34
N ILE A 218 -37.21 -0.62 35.37
CA ILE A 218 -36.46 -0.13 36.54
C ILE A 218 -37.27 -0.10 37.85
N ASN A 219 -38.57 0.14 37.79
CA ASN A 219 -39.47 0.29 38.94
C ASN A 219 -40.35 -0.95 39.20
N LYS A 220 -40.10 -2.07 38.51
CA LYS A 220 -40.92 -3.28 38.62
C LYS A 220 -40.03 -4.49 38.82
N VAL A 221 -40.00 -5.01 40.04
CA VAL A 221 -39.29 -6.25 40.38
C VAL A 221 -40.12 -7.44 39.86
N PRO A 222 -39.51 -8.43 39.19
CA PRO A 222 -40.20 -9.67 38.86
C PRO A 222 -40.66 -10.40 40.13
N VAL A 223 -41.92 -10.78 40.15
CA VAL A 223 -42.58 -11.49 41.25
C VAL A 223 -43.48 -12.59 40.67
N GLY A 224 -43.68 -13.68 41.41
CA GLY A 224 -44.62 -14.73 41.01
C GLY A 224 -44.13 -16.14 41.34
N SER A 225 -45.06 -17.09 41.38
CA SER A 225 -44.80 -18.50 41.71
C SER A 225 -44.03 -19.27 40.64
N THR A 226 -43.78 -18.65 39.48
CA THR A 226 -43.05 -19.25 38.34
C THR A 226 -41.58 -18.84 38.31
N VAL A 227 -41.13 -17.96 39.21
CA VAL A 227 -39.73 -17.53 39.30
C VAL A 227 -39.01 -18.37 40.36
N GLU A 228 -38.00 -19.12 39.94
CA GLU A 228 -37.22 -20.03 40.77
C GLU A 228 -35.90 -19.41 41.21
N LYS A 229 -35.31 -19.95 42.28
CA LYS A 229 -33.96 -19.58 42.73
C LYS A 229 -32.95 -19.79 41.62
N GLY A 230 -32.13 -18.78 41.34
CA GLY A 230 -31.13 -18.83 40.28
C GLY A 230 -31.58 -18.19 38.96
N ASN A 231 -32.88 -17.94 38.76
CA ASN A 231 -33.35 -17.20 37.59
C ASN A 231 -32.76 -15.78 37.58
N ILE A 232 -32.62 -15.23 36.37
CA ILE A 232 -31.96 -13.95 36.13
C ILE A 232 -32.99 -12.88 35.82
N TRP A 233 -32.85 -11.73 36.47
CA TRP A 233 -33.59 -10.53 36.14
C TRP A 233 -32.61 -9.49 35.60
N ILE A 234 -32.80 -9.10 34.35
CA ILE A 234 -32.12 -7.96 33.75
C ILE A 234 -32.99 -6.73 33.97
N ARG A 235 -32.39 -5.71 34.59
CA ARG A 235 -33.04 -4.44 34.81
C ARG A 235 -32.94 -3.60 33.55
N ASP A 236 -34.10 -3.31 32.99
CA ASP A 236 -34.26 -2.50 31.79
C ASP A 236 -33.85 -1.04 32.06
N GLY A 237 -33.00 -0.48 31.20
CA GLY A 237 -32.50 0.89 31.34
C GLY A 237 -33.51 1.93 30.86
N TYR A 238 -33.61 3.05 31.59
CA TYR A 238 -34.37 4.23 31.19
C TYR A 238 -33.42 5.39 30.88
N THR A 239 -33.52 5.96 29.68
CA THR A 239 -32.77 7.17 29.29
C THR A 239 -33.73 8.33 29.07
N GLN A 240 -33.89 9.19 30.06
CA GLN A 240 -34.35 10.54 29.79
C GLN A 240 -33.60 11.53 30.69
N ASN A 241 -32.81 12.39 30.04
CA ASN A 241 -32.10 13.57 30.54
C ASN A 241 -31.03 13.36 31.63
N GLY A 242 -29.77 13.40 31.19
CA GLY A 242 -28.68 14.00 31.98
C GLY A 242 -28.03 13.10 33.04
N SER A 243 -26.86 12.58 32.66
CA SER A 243 -25.71 12.19 33.50
C SER A 243 -25.81 11.03 34.50
N ASN A 244 -26.97 10.48 34.85
CA ASN A 244 -27.04 9.25 35.67
C ASN A 244 -27.82 8.14 34.95
N TYR A 245 -27.09 7.11 34.48
CA TYR A 245 -27.68 5.89 33.91
C TYR A 245 -27.97 4.90 35.04
N PHE A 246 -29.18 4.33 35.03
CA PHE A 246 -29.57 3.21 35.90
C PHE A 246 -30.10 2.08 35.02
N GLY A 247 -29.67 0.84 35.25
CA GLY A 247 -30.07 -0.32 34.46
C GLY A 247 -29.11 -0.66 33.30
N THR A 248 -29.63 -1.45 32.35
CA THR A 248 -28.90 -1.94 31.17
C THR A 248 -28.76 -0.87 30.09
N ARG A 249 -27.54 -0.67 29.58
CA ARG A 249 -27.20 0.26 28.49
C ARG A 249 -26.29 -0.44 27.48
N PHE A 250 -26.79 -0.61 26.26
CA PHE A 250 -25.99 -1.07 25.13
C PHE A 250 -25.41 0.13 24.38
N VAL A 251 -24.08 0.17 24.25
CA VAL A 251 -23.38 1.19 23.47
C VAL A 251 -23.04 0.60 22.12
N ILE A 252 -23.80 1.02 21.11
CA ILE A 252 -23.55 0.65 19.72
C ILE A 252 -23.08 1.92 18.98
N LYS A 253 -22.03 1.79 18.18
CA LYS A 253 -21.46 2.87 17.37
C LYS A 253 -21.59 2.52 15.88
N ARG A 254 -21.71 3.53 15.03
CA ARG A 254 -21.73 3.40 13.56
C ARG A 254 -20.55 4.15 12.96
N TYR A 255 -19.81 3.48 12.08
CA TYR A 255 -18.69 4.10 11.37
C TYR A 255 -19.16 5.01 10.24
N ALA A 256 -18.58 6.21 10.16
CA ALA A 256 -18.77 7.15 9.06
C ALA A 256 -17.47 7.29 8.25
N SER A 257 -17.45 6.74 7.03
CA SER A 257 -16.21 6.65 6.23
C SER A 257 -15.67 8.01 5.77
N LEU A 258 -16.53 9.02 5.60
CA LEU A 258 -16.13 10.37 5.17
C LEU A 258 -15.33 11.13 6.24
N THR A 259 -15.63 10.90 7.52
CA THR A 259 -14.99 11.60 8.64
C THR A 259 -14.06 10.69 9.45
N GLN A 260 -14.05 9.39 9.16
CA GLN A 260 -13.29 8.36 9.90
C GLN A 260 -13.63 8.29 11.40
N VAL A 261 -14.88 8.62 11.77
CA VAL A 261 -15.34 8.66 13.17
C VAL A 261 -16.41 7.59 13.45
N TRP A 262 -16.34 6.99 14.63
CA TRP A 262 -17.39 6.13 15.20
C TRP A 262 -18.39 6.97 15.99
N ASN A 263 -19.62 7.07 15.48
CA ASN A 263 -20.69 7.83 16.13
C ASN A 263 -21.57 6.91 16.98
N ILE A 264 -21.86 7.28 18.23
CA ILE A 264 -22.79 6.51 19.08
C ILE A 264 -24.19 6.56 18.45
N VAL A 265 -24.78 5.38 18.28
CA VAL A 265 -26.18 5.18 17.91
C VAL A 265 -26.93 4.81 19.18
N PRO A 266 -27.87 5.64 19.67
CA PRO A 266 -28.69 5.30 20.83
C PRO A 266 -29.33 3.92 20.68
N ALA A 267 -29.30 3.10 21.73
CA ALA A 267 -29.94 1.79 21.74
C ALA A 267 -30.92 1.71 22.92
N TYR A 268 -32.13 1.23 22.67
CA TYR A 268 -33.21 1.18 23.65
C TYR A 268 -33.69 -0.25 23.84
N THR A 269 -33.74 -0.72 25.09
CA THR A 269 -34.20 -2.06 25.46
C THR A 269 -35.71 -2.11 25.69
N GLY A 270 -36.34 -3.28 25.52
CA GLY A 270 -37.75 -3.50 25.86
C GLY A 270 -38.24 -4.89 25.47
N ASN A 271 -39.40 -5.31 26.00
CA ASN A 271 -40.00 -6.62 25.70
C ASN A 271 -40.83 -6.60 24.41
N SER A 272 -41.26 -5.41 23.98
CA SER A 272 -41.96 -5.20 22.71
C SER A 272 -41.43 -3.98 21.99
N PHE A 273 -41.64 -3.92 20.67
CA PHE A 273 -41.30 -2.73 19.90
C PHE A 273 -42.06 -1.51 20.43
N GLN A 274 -43.34 -1.65 20.79
CA GLN A 274 -44.15 -0.58 21.37
C GLN A 274 -43.54 0.03 22.65
N GLU A 275 -43.01 -0.78 23.56
CA GLU A 275 -42.31 -0.30 24.75
C GLU A 275 -41.04 0.47 24.40
N ILE A 276 -40.30 -0.01 23.40
CA ILE A 276 -39.10 0.66 22.88
C ILE A 276 -39.49 2.00 22.25
N GLU A 277 -40.61 2.06 21.51
CA GLU A 277 -41.11 3.30 20.90
C GLU A 277 -41.55 4.35 21.89
N ALA A 278 -42.19 3.92 22.98
CA ALA A 278 -42.58 4.81 24.06
C ALA A 278 -41.36 5.49 24.71
N LYS A 279 -40.18 4.85 24.68
CA LYS A 279 -38.93 5.39 25.23
C LYS A 279 -38.17 6.30 24.25
N SER A 280 -38.24 6.02 22.95
CA SER A 280 -37.50 6.78 21.93
C SER A 280 -38.24 8.02 21.43
N GLY A 281 -39.58 8.07 21.57
CA GLY A 281 -40.44 9.19 21.17
C GLY A 281 -40.76 9.22 19.67
N VAL A 282 -39.75 9.26 18.77
CA VAL A 282 -39.93 9.19 17.31
C VAL A 282 -38.98 8.17 16.72
N LEU A 283 -39.51 7.07 16.18
CA LEU A 283 -38.71 6.06 15.49
C LEU A 283 -38.28 6.49 14.07
N ASN A 284 -36.97 6.38 13.77
CA ASN A 284 -36.24 6.61 12.51
C ASN A 284 -34.89 5.82 12.53
N ASN A 285 -34.08 5.90 11.47
CA ASN A 285 -32.79 5.18 11.34
C ASN A 285 -31.65 5.61 12.30
N SER A 286 -31.95 6.49 13.26
CA SER A 286 -30.98 7.10 14.17
C SER A 286 -30.83 6.40 15.52
N TYR A 287 -31.61 5.36 15.84
CA TYR A 287 -31.40 4.52 17.03
C TYR A 287 -31.60 3.03 16.69
N ILE A 288 -31.24 2.16 17.63
CA ILE A 288 -31.34 0.70 17.53
C ILE A 288 -32.33 0.20 18.59
N ALA A 289 -33.24 -0.68 18.18
CA ALA A 289 -34.17 -1.35 19.08
C ALA A 289 -33.54 -2.66 19.57
N SER A 290 -33.28 -2.76 20.88
CA SER A 290 -32.77 -3.97 21.53
C SER A 290 -33.93 -4.74 22.16
N ARG A 291 -34.56 -5.61 21.40
CA ARG A 291 -35.74 -6.33 21.87
C ARG A 291 -35.34 -7.59 22.63
N PHE A 292 -35.86 -7.74 23.84
CA PHE A 292 -35.78 -8.99 24.60
C PHE A 292 -36.93 -9.91 24.19
N ASP A 293 -36.60 -11.15 23.89
CA ASP A 293 -37.55 -12.22 23.58
C ASP A 293 -37.62 -13.18 24.76
N GLU A 294 -38.82 -13.29 25.35
CA GLU A 294 -39.08 -14.12 26.53
C GLU A 294 -39.09 -15.62 26.19
N ASP A 295 -39.25 -16.01 24.92
CA ASP A 295 -39.22 -17.43 24.55
C ASP A 295 -37.78 -17.93 24.38
N SER A 296 -36.93 -17.16 23.68
CA SER A 296 -35.53 -17.50 23.46
C SER A 296 -34.57 -17.00 24.56
N LYS A 297 -35.09 -16.23 25.53
CA LYS A 297 -34.32 -15.60 26.62
C LYS A 297 -33.16 -14.75 26.10
N SER A 298 -33.37 -14.06 24.97
CA SER A 298 -32.29 -13.38 24.25
C SER A 298 -32.64 -11.95 23.87
N PHE A 299 -31.62 -11.09 23.80
CA PHE A 299 -31.75 -9.84 23.06
C PHE A 299 -31.42 -10.04 21.58
N SER A 300 -32.14 -9.34 20.73
CA SER A 300 -31.80 -9.14 19.33
C SER A 300 -31.92 -7.67 18.97
N PHE A 301 -31.06 -7.19 18.07
CA PHE A 301 -31.02 -5.79 17.69
C PHE A 301 -31.67 -5.54 16.33
N TYR A 302 -32.55 -4.55 16.27
CA TYR A 302 -33.33 -4.20 15.09
C TYR A 302 -33.14 -2.72 14.72
N ILE A 303 -33.27 -2.43 13.43
CA ILE A 303 -33.39 -1.09 12.87
C ILE A 303 -34.78 -0.92 12.26
N GLN A 304 -35.25 0.32 12.17
CA GLN A 304 -36.50 0.60 11.48
C GLN A 304 -36.30 0.49 9.96
N SER A 305 -37.12 -0.29 9.27
CA SER A 305 -37.07 -0.46 7.81
C SER A 305 -38.09 0.43 7.10
N ALA A 306 -39.30 0.55 7.67
CA ALA A 306 -40.39 1.39 7.18
C ALA A 306 -41.28 1.83 8.36
N LYS A 307 -42.04 2.91 8.20
CA LYS A 307 -43.07 3.31 9.18
C LYS A 307 -44.46 3.21 8.55
N LEU A 308 -44.97 1.98 8.48
CA LEU A 308 -46.33 1.71 8.02
C LEU A 308 -47.27 1.85 9.22
N THR A 309 -48.25 2.75 9.11
CA THR A 309 -49.43 2.74 9.97
C THR A 309 -50.35 1.64 9.47
N THR A 310 -50.50 0.54 10.21
CA THR A 310 -51.42 -0.52 9.81
C THR A 310 -52.25 -0.99 10.99
N ILE A 311 -53.56 -0.78 10.87
CA ILE A 311 -54.61 -1.41 11.69
C ILE A 311 -55.31 -2.37 10.72
N SER A 312 -55.67 -3.57 11.16
CA SER A 312 -56.48 -4.47 10.33
C SER A 312 -57.79 -3.80 9.93
N ALA A 313 -58.28 -4.11 8.73
CA ALA A 313 -59.56 -3.59 8.26
C ALA A 313 -60.69 -4.60 8.55
N PRO A 314 -61.94 -4.15 8.69
CA PRO A 314 -63.06 -5.06 8.95
C PRO A 314 -63.26 -6.02 7.78
N ALA A 315 -63.25 -7.33 8.05
CA ALA A 315 -63.51 -8.38 7.05
C ALA A 315 -64.87 -9.03 7.27
N LEU A 316 -65.63 -9.24 6.20
CA LEU A 316 -66.96 -9.86 6.27
C LEU A 316 -66.88 -11.38 6.06
N PRO A 317 -67.35 -12.21 7.01
CA PRO A 317 -67.47 -13.65 6.81
C PRO A 317 -68.48 -13.96 5.70
N LEU A 318 -68.28 -15.08 4.99
CA LEU A 318 -69.13 -15.49 3.87
C LEU A 318 -70.61 -15.63 4.27
N GLY A 319 -70.86 -16.20 5.45
CA GLY A 319 -72.21 -16.42 5.97
C GLY A 319 -72.84 -15.24 6.72
N GLU A 320 -72.24 -14.04 6.70
CA GLU A 320 -72.74 -12.89 7.47
C GLU A 320 -74.01 -12.27 6.84
N THR A 321 -74.13 -12.29 5.50
CA THR A 321 -75.28 -11.73 4.77
C THR A 321 -76.27 -12.81 4.31
N ILE A 322 -75.80 -14.03 4.09
CA ILE A 322 -76.60 -15.20 3.72
C ILE A 322 -76.26 -16.29 4.74
N ILE A 323 -77.25 -16.89 5.41
CA ILE A 323 -76.98 -17.88 6.47
C ILE A 323 -76.30 -19.10 5.86
N GLU A 324 -75.02 -19.28 6.18
CA GLU A 324 -74.19 -20.39 5.74
C GLU A 324 -73.69 -21.18 6.95
N GLN A 325 -73.68 -22.52 6.85
CA GLN A 325 -73.17 -23.40 7.90
C GLN A 325 -71.91 -24.09 7.42
N ALA A 326 -70.91 -24.23 8.30
CA ALA A 326 -69.69 -24.94 7.99
C ALA A 326 -69.96 -26.45 7.81
N GLY A 327 -69.60 -27.01 6.66
CA GLY A 327 -69.65 -28.44 6.37
C GLY A 327 -68.53 -29.25 7.06
N ALA A 328 -67.45 -28.59 7.50
CA ALA A 328 -66.36 -29.13 8.30
C ALA A 328 -65.91 -28.17 9.42
N ASP A 329 -65.04 -28.64 10.31
CA ASP A 329 -64.40 -27.76 11.30
C ASP A 329 -63.46 -26.75 10.59
N SER A 330 -63.79 -25.47 10.69
CA SER A 330 -63.02 -24.38 10.08
C SER A 330 -62.15 -23.68 11.11
N TYR A 331 -60.85 -23.57 10.81
CA TYR A 331 -59.83 -23.02 11.69
C TYR A 331 -59.24 -21.73 11.14
N MET A 332 -58.82 -20.84 12.03
CA MET A 332 -57.95 -19.71 11.74
C MET A 332 -56.59 -19.92 12.40
N THR A 333 -55.52 -19.71 11.65
CA THR A 333 -54.14 -19.81 12.14
C THR A 333 -53.50 -18.44 12.13
N PHE A 334 -53.04 -17.99 13.30
CA PHE A 334 -52.37 -16.72 13.52
C PHE A 334 -50.87 -16.96 13.59
N VAL A 335 -50.13 -16.38 12.66
CA VAL A 335 -48.66 -16.46 12.59
C VAL A 335 -48.08 -15.11 12.95
N TYR A 336 -47.24 -15.05 13.98
CA TYR A 336 -46.62 -13.82 14.48
C TYR A 336 -45.38 -14.18 15.31
N LEU A 337 -44.34 -13.34 15.29
CA LEU A 337 -43.13 -13.54 16.12
C LEU A 337 -42.55 -14.97 16.10
N ASN A 338 -42.57 -15.63 14.94
CA ASN A 338 -42.19 -17.05 14.75
C ASN A 338 -43.06 -18.10 15.45
N LYS A 339 -44.20 -17.72 16.02
CA LYS A 339 -45.25 -18.61 16.54
C LYS A 339 -46.36 -18.79 15.52
N SER A 340 -47.07 -19.91 15.64
CA SER A 340 -48.25 -20.23 14.85
C SER A 340 -49.32 -20.85 15.75
N VAL A 341 -50.37 -20.08 16.04
CA VAL A 341 -51.48 -20.53 16.90
C VAL A 341 -52.70 -20.84 16.04
N LYS A 342 -53.12 -22.10 16.03
CA LYS A 342 -54.28 -22.58 15.27
C LYS A 342 -55.50 -22.68 16.19
N VAL A 343 -56.57 -21.99 15.84
CA VAL A 343 -57.80 -21.90 16.66
C VAL A 343 -59.00 -22.33 15.83
N LEU A 344 -59.89 -23.14 16.43
CA LEU A 344 -61.16 -23.49 15.82
C LEU A 344 -62.02 -22.23 15.76
N ALA A 345 -62.34 -21.75 14.56
CA ALA A 345 -63.08 -20.52 14.36
C ALA A 345 -64.59 -20.78 14.23
N VAL A 346 -64.98 -21.85 13.53
CA VAL A 346 -66.37 -22.31 13.42
C VAL A 346 -66.39 -23.85 13.41
N PRO A 347 -67.13 -24.52 14.32
CA PRO A 347 -67.27 -25.98 14.29
C PRO A 347 -68.20 -26.45 13.17
N GLN A 348 -68.10 -27.70 12.75
CA GLN A 348 -69.01 -28.33 11.78
C GLN A 348 -70.48 -28.16 12.20
N GLY A 349 -71.31 -27.71 11.27
CA GLY A 349 -72.73 -27.37 11.47
C GLY A 349 -72.99 -26.01 12.12
N GLY A 350 -71.93 -25.30 12.54
CA GLY A 350 -72.02 -23.93 13.08
C GLY A 350 -72.26 -22.89 11.99
N VAL A 351 -72.96 -21.81 12.33
CA VAL A 351 -73.22 -20.70 11.39
C VAL A 351 -71.95 -19.85 11.21
N ILE A 352 -71.55 -19.62 9.96
CA ILE A 352 -70.39 -18.81 9.61
C ILE A 352 -70.78 -17.33 9.72
N ASN A 353 -70.57 -16.73 10.90
CA ASN A 353 -70.78 -15.30 11.13
C ASN A 353 -69.79 -14.73 12.14
N THR A 354 -69.64 -13.41 12.18
CA THR A 354 -68.60 -12.73 12.98
C THR A 354 -68.76 -13.00 14.47
N GLN A 355 -70.00 -13.13 14.96
CA GLN A 355 -70.24 -13.39 16.37
C GLN A 355 -69.76 -14.79 16.80
N THR A 356 -70.02 -15.80 15.96
CA THR A 356 -69.60 -17.18 16.21
C THR A 356 -68.07 -17.28 16.20
N ILE A 357 -67.43 -16.65 15.21
CA ILE A 357 -65.97 -16.59 15.10
C ILE A 357 -65.36 -15.92 16.33
N ILE A 358 -65.86 -14.75 16.74
CA ILE A 358 -65.36 -14.03 17.94
C ILE A 358 -65.50 -14.87 19.21
N ASN A 359 -66.62 -15.56 19.40
CA ASN A 359 -66.85 -16.38 20.60
C ASN A 359 -65.83 -17.52 20.70
N ASN A 360 -65.52 -18.17 19.59
CA ASN A 360 -64.58 -19.29 19.56
C ASN A 360 -63.12 -18.81 19.66
N LEU A 361 -62.76 -17.70 19.02
CA LEU A 361 -61.44 -17.09 19.17
C LEU A 361 -61.19 -16.65 20.63
N ASN A 362 -62.17 -16.02 21.28
CA ASN A 362 -62.05 -15.62 22.69
C ASN A 362 -62.01 -16.79 23.67
N ALA A 363 -62.33 -18.02 23.25
CA ALA A 363 -62.22 -19.21 24.09
C ALA A 363 -60.79 -19.77 24.16
N ASN A 364 -59.88 -19.34 23.27
CA ASN A 364 -58.49 -19.79 23.26
C ASN A 364 -57.61 -18.85 24.12
N ALA A 365 -57.07 -19.39 25.23
CA ALA A 365 -56.27 -18.60 26.17
C ALA A 365 -54.93 -18.11 25.59
N GLU A 366 -54.37 -18.84 24.63
CA GLU A 366 -53.06 -18.52 24.02
C GLU A 366 -53.14 -17.21 23.22
N ILE A 367 -54.08 -17.10 22.26
CA ILE A 367 -54.23 -15.88 21.47
C ILE A 367 -54.60 -14.65 22.32
N ILE A 368 -55.35 -14.84 23.41
CA ILE A 368 -55.70 -13.74 24.33
C ILE A 368 -54.50 -13.29 25.16
N ASN A 369 -53.71 -14.23 25.66
CA ASN A 369 -52.47 -13.94 26.40
C ASN A 369 -51.42 -13.27 25.50
N ASP A 370 -51.42 -13.59 24.21
CA ASP A 370 -50.57 -12.97 23.19
C ASP A 370 -51.07 -11.61 22.70
N GLY A 371 -52.14 -11.09 23.32
CA GLY A 371 -52.60 -9.73 23.16
C GLY A 371 -53.57 -9.53 21.99
N PHE A 372 -54.06 -10.60 21.36
CA PHE A 372 -55.05 -10.48 20.30
C PHE A 372 -56.41 -10.05 20.88
N LYS A 373 -57.07 -9.14 20.18
CA LYS A 373 -58.40 -8.59 20.48
C LYS A 373 -59.23 -8.61 19.21
N PHE A 374 -60.47 -9.09 19.35
CA PHE A 374 -61.40 -9.29 18.25
C PHE A 374 -62.61 -8.39 18.45
N LYS A 375 -62.96 -7.60 17.44
CA LYS A 375 -64.09 -6.65 17.49
C LYS A 375 -65.01 -6.87 16.29
N ARG A 376 -66.32 -6.83 16.55
CA ARG A 376 -67.35 -6.76 15.51
C ARG A 376 -67.65 -5.30 15.18
N GLU A 377 -67.63 -4.94 13.90
CA GLU A 377 -68.01 -3.62 13.42
C GLU A 377 -69.48 -3.54 13.05
N THR A 378 -69.99 -2.31 12.87
CA THR A 378 -71.41 -2.02 12.58
C THR A 378 -71.89 -2.63 11.26
N ASN A 379 -71.00 -2.88 10.31
CA ASN A 379 -71.31 -3.56 9.04
C ASN A 379 -71.32 -5.09 9.16
N GLY A 380 -71.05 -5.66 10.33
CA GLY A 380 -70.94 -7.10 10.54
C GLY A 380 -69.53 -7.67 10.36
N GLY A 381 -68.53 -6.86 9.98
CA GLY A 381 -67.16 -7.33 9.78
C GLY A 381 -66.38 -7.59 11.08
N LEU A 382 -65.42 -8.50 11.02
CA LEU A 382 -64.43 -8.80 12.06
C LEU A 382 -63.21 -7.89 11.91
N VAL A 383 -62.74 -7.31 13.02
CA VAL A 383 -61.45 -6.61 13.12
C VAL A 383 -60.58 -7.34 14.13
N VAL A 384 -59.32 -7.57 13.77
CA VAL A 384 -58.31 -8.20 14.64
C VAL A 384 -57.25 -7.18 15.02
N SER A 385 -57.03 -6.95 16.29
CA SER A 385 -55.95 -6.07 16.77
C SER A 385 -55.05 -6.83 17.74
N ASN A 386 -53.80 -6.41 17.86
CA ASN A 386 -52.87 -6.97 18.85
C ASN A 386 -52.38 -5.85 19.77
N THR A 387 -52.69 -5.93 21.06
CA THR A 387 -52.34 -4.89 22.05
C THR A 387 -50.86 -4.85 22.39
N LYS A 388 -50.07 -5.85 21.96
CA LYS A 388 -48.61 -5.89 22.08
C LYS A 388 -47.91 -5.40 20.80
N GLY A 389 -48.67 -4.96 19.79
CA GLY A 389 -48.16 -4.34 18.57
C GLY A 389 -47.49 -5.29 17.59
N TYR A 390 -47.79 -6.59 17.64
CA TYR A 390 -47.21 -7.58 16.73
C TYR A 390 -47.74 -7.42 15.31
N SER A 391 -46.87 -7.61 14.32
CA SER A 391 -47.29 -7.98 12.97
C SER A 391 -47.74 -9.44 13.00
N PHE A 392 -48.84 -9.75 12.30
CA PHE A 392 -49.40 -11.10 12.28
C PHE A 392 -50.07 -11.39 10.94
N LYS A 393 -49.95 -12.64 10.50
CA LYS A 393 -50.62 -13.17 9.32
C LYS A 393 -51.68 -14.18 9.75
N ILE A 394 -52.83 -14.11 9.10
CA ILE A 394 -53.95 -15.01 9.35
C ILE A 394 -54.18 -15.85 8.11
N THR A 395 -54.28 -17.16 8.32
CA THR A 395 -54.68 -18.12 7.29
C THR A 395 -55.88 -18.92 7.80
N GLN A 396 -56.68 -19.48 6.88
CA GLN A 396 -57.80 -20.35 7.24
C GLN A 396 -57.58 -21.76 6.68
N SER A 397 -58.16 -22.77 7.32
CA SER A 397 -58.13 -24.17 6.86
C SER A 397 -59.42 -24.88 7.28
N GLY A 398 -59.93 -25.81 6.46
CA GLY A 398 -61.28 -26.36 6.60
C GLY A 398 -62.16 -25.77 5.49
N ASP A 399 -63.44 -25.50 5.79
CA ASP A 399 -64.25 -24.70 4.88
C ASP A 399 -63.87 -23.23 4.97
N ASP A 400 -63.95 -22.53 3.84
CA ASP A 400 -63.69 -21.09 3.80
C ASP A 400 -64.73 -20.35 4.65
N ILE A 401 -64.25 -19.58 5.64
CA ILE A 401 -65.09 -18.74 6.49
C ILE A 401 -65.08 -17.28 6.03
N PHE A 402 -64.02 -16.87 5.32
CA PHE A 402 -63.88 -15.60 4.61
C PHE A 402 -63.50 -15.88 3.15
N ALA A 403 -63.94 -15.03 2.22
CA ALA A 403 -63.32 -14.99 0.89
C ALA A 403 -61.84 -14.60 1.03
N GLU A 404 -60.98 -15.04 0.12
CA GLU A 404 -59.53 -14.77 0.18
C GLU A 404 -59.20 -13.26 0.32
N SER A 405 -59.93 -12.40 -0.40
CA SER A 405 -59.79 -10.93 -0.31
C SER A 405 -60.30 -10.33 1.00
N GLU A 406 -61.25 -10.97 1.68
CA GLU A 406 -61.73 -10.57 3.01
C GLU A 406 -60.75 -11.06 4.09
N LEU A 407 -60.25 -12.30 4.00
CA LEU A 407 -59.29 -12.85 4.94
C LEU A 407 -57.99 -12.03 4.99
N GLN A 408 -57.53 -11.52 3.84
CA GLN A 408 -56.36 -10.66 3.76
C GLN A 408 -56.50 -9.36 4.57
N LYS A 409 -57.73 -8.81 4.71
CA LYS A 409 -57.97 -7.60 5.51
C LYS A 409 -57.71 -7.79 7.01
N LEU A 410 -57.78 -9.04 7.47
CA LEU A 410 -57.52 -9.39 8.87
C LEU A 410 -56.03 -9.52 9.18
N THR A 411 -55.17 -9.66 8.16
CA THR A 411 -53.72 -9.78 8.33
C THR A 411 -53.07 -8.40 8.49
N VAL A 412 -52.11 -8.28 9.42
CA VAL A 412 -51.27 -7.08 9.61
C VAL A 412 -49.81 -7.49 9.46
N ASP A 413 -49.31 -7.55 8.23
CA ASP A 413 -47.89 -7.81 7.96
C ASP A 413 -47.15 -6.48 7.81
N SER A 414 -46.54 -5.97 8.89
CA SER A 414 -45.79 -4.71 8.85
C SER A 414 -44.28 -4.95 8.83
N ASN A 415 -43.65 -4.64 7.70
CA ASN A 415 -42.20 -4.63 7.50
C ASN A 415 -41.50 -3.47 8.26
N ASN A 416 -41.97 -3.11 9.45
CA ASN A 416 -41.54 -1.88 10.12
C ASN A 416 -40.13 -1.99 10.72
N TYR A 417 -39.70 -3.20 11.09
CA TYR A 417 -38.40 -3.47 11.72
C TYR A 417 -37.66 -4.61 11.00
N SER A 418 -36.36 -4.45 10.79
CA SER A 418 -35.48 -5.52 10.33
C SER A 418 -34.39 -5.79 11.35
N LEU A 419 -33.97 -7.06 11.44
CA LEU A 419 -32.80 -7.43 12.22
C LEU A 419 -31.57 -6.72 11.63
N ILE A 420 -30.68 -6.24 12.49
CA ILE A 420 -29.39 -5.74 12.03
C ILE A 420 -28.66 -6.84 11.26
N ASN A 421 -28.04 -6.47 10.14
CA ASN A 421 -27.18 -7.36 9.39
C ASN A 421 -25.99 -7.78 10.25
N VAL A 422 -25.97 -9.04 10.68
CA VAL A 422 -24.92 -9.62 11.54
C VAL A 422 -23.54 -9.55 10.90
N ASN A 423 -23.45 -9.62 9.57
CA ASN A 423 -22.17 -9.50 8.84
C ASN A 423 -21.58 -8.09 8.94
N ASN A 424 -22.39 -7.08 9.29
CA ASN A 424 -21.99 -5.70 9.47
C ASN A 424 -21.99 -5.26 10.95
N PHE A 425 -22.13 -6.21 11.88
CA PHE A 425 -22.10 -5.98 13.32
C PHE A 425 -20.82 -6.58 13.90
N ARG A 426 -20.09 -5.81 14.70
CA ARG A 426 -18.83 -6.22 15.35
C ARG A 426 -19.02 -6.12 16.85
N VAL A 427 -18.67 -7.16 17.59
CA VAL A 427 -18.74 -7.19 19.06
C VAL A 427 -17.32 -7.30 19.59
N SER A 428 -16.82 -6.24 20.23
CA SER A 428 -15.43 -6.21 20.71
C SER A 428 -15.24 -5.20 21.84
N TYR A 429 -14.17 -5.39 22.60
CA TYR A 429 -13.72 -4.46 23.64
C TYR A 429 -12.99 -3.25 23.04
N SER A 430 -12.18 -3.47 22.01
CA SER A 430 -11.45 -2.43 21.28
C SER A 430 -12.17 -2.03 19.99
N VAL A 431 -11.78 -0.88 19.44
CA VAL A 431 -12.31 -0.35 18.17
C VAL A 431 -12.07 -1.36 17.04
N PRO A 432 -13.10 -1.77 16.28
CA PRO A 432 -12.93 -2.66 15.15
C PRO A 432 -12.02 -2.04 14.08
N ARG A 433 -11.04 -2.82 13.63
CA ARG A 433 -10.19 -2.50 12.48
C ARG A 433 -10.62 -3.39 11.30
N SER A 434 -10.31 -2.98 10.08
CA SER A 434 -10.46 -3.85 8.91
C SER A 434 -9.10 -4.34 8.44
N VAL A 435 -9.06 -5.48 7.77
CA VAL A 435 -7.81 -5.99 7.17
C VAL A 435 -7.33 -4.98 6.13
N ALA A 436 -6.01 -4.77 6.04
CA ALA A 436 -5.43 -3.93 5.00
C ALA A 436 -5.86 -4.42 3.60
N LYS A 437 -5.81 -3.53 2.63
CA LYS A 437 -6.10 -3.91 1.24
C LYS A 437 -5.03 -4.90 0.76
N GLU A 438 -5.44 -5.84 -0.08
CA GLU A 438 -4.50 -6.71 -0.79
C GLU A 438 -3.39 -5.90 -1.48
N GLY A 439 -2.14 -6.30 -1.24
CA GLY A 439 -0.95 -5.65 -1.76
C GLY A 439 -0.46 -4.42 -1.00
N THR A 440 -1.11 -4.01 0.09
CA THR A 440 -0.55 -2.99 1.00
C THR A 440 0.78 -3.48 1.57
N LEU A 441 1.79 -2.61 1.56
CA LEU A 441 3.09 -2.84 2.18
C LEU A 441 3.08 -2.35 3.64
N TRP A 442 3.91 -2.98 4.44
CA TRP A 442 4.16 -2.61 5.83
C TRP A 442 5.63 -2.82 6.15
N TYR A 443 6.33 -1.73 6.45
CA TYR A 443 7.64 -1.84 7.09
C TYR A 443 7.44 -2.02 8.60
N ASP A 444 7.57 -3.26 9.04
CA ASP A 444 7.37 -3.69 10.44
C ASP A 444 8.58 -3.29 11.27
N PHE A 445 8.57 -2.06 11.78
CA PHE A 445 9.68 -1.50 12.54
C PHE A 445 9.17 -0.46 13.54
N GLY A 446 9.32 -0.73 14.83
CA GLY A 446 8.82 0.14 15.88
C GLY A 446 9.69 1.37 16.16
N ASN A 447 10.91 1.42 15.62
CA ASN A 447 11.90 2.47 15.88
C ASN A 447 12.05 2.76 17.38
N SER A 448 12.26 1.70 18.16
CA SER A 448 12.36 1.75 19.62
C SER A 448 13.64 1.04 20.09
N ASP A 449 14.07 1.34 21.32
CA ASP A 449 15.24 0.68 21.92
C ASP A 449 15.00 -0.82 22.24
N ASN A 450 13.73 -1.27 22.20
CA ASN A 450 13.32 -2.64 22.51
C ASN A 450 12.82 -3.35 21.23
N LEU A 451 13.73 -3.69 20.33
CA LEU A 451 13.39 -4.38 19.09
C LEU A 451 13.09 -5.87 19.32
N THR A 452 12.06 -6.36 18.62
CA THR A 452 11.68 -7.77 18.66
C THR A 452 12.47 -8.57 17.64
N VAL A 453 13.18 -9.62 18.08
CA VAL A 453 13.91 -10.55 17.21
C VAL A 453 13.57 -11.98 17.63
N THR A 454 12.97 -12.76 16.73
CA THR A 454 12.57 -14.15 16.99
C THR A 454 13.54 -15.10 16.31
N MET A 455 14.03 -16.10 17.05
CA MET A 455 15.07 -17.02 16.57
C MET A 455 14.79 -18.45 17.01
N TYR A 456 15.24 -19.39 16.19
CA TYR A 456 15.14 -20.83 16.41
C TYR A 456 16.52 -21.49 16.30
N VAL A 457 16.65 -22.68 16.88
CA VAL A 457 17.82 -23.55 16.80
C VAL A 457 17.39 -24.88 16.19
N ALA A 458 18.17 -25.42 15.25
CA ALA A 458 17.89 -26.72 14.65
C ALA A 458 18.12 -27.87 15.66
N ASP A 459 17.09 -28.66 15.95
CA ASP A 459 17.19 -29.99 16.56
C ASP A 459 17.07 -31.05 15.45
N VAL A 460 18.23 -31.51 14.99
CA VAL A 460 18.33 -32.48 13.89
C VAL A 460 17.85 -33.88 14.33
N ALA A 461 17.85 -34.19 15.63
CA ALA A 461 17.45 -35.50 16.11
C ALA A 461 15.92 -35.68 16.04
N ASN A 462 15.17 -34.61 16.28
CA ASN A 462 13.71 -34.60 16.24
C ASN A 462 13.15 -34.01 14.93
N ASP A 463 14.00 -33.46 14.06
CA ASP A 463 13.63 -32.71 12.85
C ASP A 463 12.72 -31.50 13.17
N GLU A 464 13.07 -30.80 14.25
CA GLU A 464 12.32 -29.66 14.78
C GLU A 464 13.18 -28.40 14.88
N TRP A 465 12.53 -27.24 14.83
CA TRP A 465 13.14 -25.95 15.10
C TRP A 465 12.73 -25.50 16.51
N ASP A 466 13.68 -25.49 17.44
CA ASP A 466 13.44 -25.12 18.83
C ASP A 466 13.53 -23.60 19.04
N LEU A 467 12.50 -23.01 19.64
CA LEU A 467 12.46 -21.57 19.91
C LEU A 467 13.54 -21.16 20.94
N VAL A 468 14.36 -20.17 20.58
CA VAL A 468 15.28 -19.52 21.51
C VAL A 468 14.49 -18.64 22.47
N GLN A 469 14.39 -19.09 23.73
CA GLN A 469 13.68 -18.37 24.79
C GLN A 469 14.35 -17.02 25.10
N GLU A 470 13.56 -16.04 25.56
CA GLU A 470 14.02 -14.68 25.86
C GLU A 470 15.13 -14.64 26.93
N GLU A 471 15.08 -15.53 27.93
CA GLU A 471 16.13 -15.65 28.94
C GLU A 471 17.48 -16.13 28.38
N ASN A 472 17.50 -16.70 27.17
CA ASN A 472 18.69 -17.25 26.53
C ASN A 472 19.28 -16.33 25.44
N LYS A 473 18.71 -15.14 25.22
CA LYS A 473 19.25 -14.18 24.24
C LYS A 473 19.31 -12.75 24.78
N TYR A 474 20.18 -11.93 24.21
CA TYR A 474 20.18 -10.47 24.37
C TYR A 474 19.82 -9.81 23.04
N VAL A 475 19.05 -8.73 23.08
CA VAL A 475 18.83 -7.82 21.93
C VAL A 475 19.16 -6.41 22.40
N GLN A 476 20.38 -5.95 22.15
CA GLN A 476 20.87 -4.64 22.60
C GLN A 476 22.14 -4.25 21.86
N VAL A 477 22.42 -2.94 21.81
CA VAL A 477 23.57 -2.38 21.08
C VAL A 477 24.89 -2.62 21.83
N ASP A 478 24.89 -2.46 23.16
CA ASP A 478 26.07 -2.64 23.98
C ASP A 478 26.37 -4.12 24.20
N GLU A 479 27.66 -4.49 24.13
CA GLU A 479 28.10 -5.87 24.36
C GLU A 479 27.71 -6.37 25.76
N PRO A 480 26.85 -7.41 25.87
CA PRO A 480 26.44 -7.97 27.16
C PRO A 480 27.50 -8.93 27.71
N ALA A 481 27.35 -9.32 28.98
CA ALA A 481 28.08 -10.46 29.52
C ALA A 481 27.75 -11.72 28.70
N ALA A 482 28.76 -12.54 28.41
CA ALA A 482 28.61 -13.82 27.73
C ALA A 482 28.07 -14.90 28.67
N ASP A 483 26.87 -14.69 29.22
CA ASP A 483 26.16 -15.61 30.13
C ASP A 483 24.86 -16.18 29.52
N ARG A 484 24.45 -15.68 28.34
CA ARG A 484 23.35 -16.20 27.52
C ARG A 484 23.87 -16.91 26.27
N LEU A 485 22.99 -17.62 25.57
CA LEU A 485 23.36 -18.37 24.37
C LEU A 485 23.63 -17.42 23.18
N ILE A 486 22.79 -16.41 23.01
CA ILE A 486 22.76 -15.56 21.81
C ILE A 486 22.82 -14.08 22.19
N TRP A 487 23.48 -13.29 21.36
CA TRP A 487 23.38 -11.84 21.38
C TRP A 487 23.09 -11.32 19.97
N VAL A 488 22.06 -10.50 19.86
CA VAL A 488 21.71 -9.76 18.66
C VAL A 488 22.04 -8.29 18.90
N CYS A 489 22.88 -7.72 18.06
CA CYS A 489 23.29 -6.33 18.10
C CYS A 489 22.54 -5.54 17.01
N PRO A 490 21.56 -4.68 17.37
CA PRO A 490 20.92 -3.80 16.41
C PRO A 490 21.88 -2.70 15.93
N LEU A 491 22.15 -2.66 14.63
CA LEU A 491 23.04 -1.68 14.01
C LEU A 491 22.28 -0.36 13.84
N SER A 492 22.83 0.73 14.37
CA SER A 492 22.17 2.05 14.35
C SER A 492 20.74 1.99 14.92
N GLN A 493 20.56 1.32 16.06
CA GLN A 493 19.24 1.04 16.67
C GLN A 493 18.30 0.26 15.74
N GLY A 494 18.85 -0.66 14.91
CA GLY A 494 18.10 -1.50 13.98
C GLY A 494 17.84 -0.88 12.61
N ILE A 495 18.13 0.42 12.42
CA ILE A 495 17.97 1.11 11.13
C ILE A 495 18.83 0.46 10.04
N ASP A 496 20.03 0.00 10.40
CA ASP A 496 20.96 -0.65 9.48
C ASP A 496 20.87 -2.19 9.52
N GLY A 497 19.92 -2.75 10.28
CA GLY A 497 19.73 -4.19 10.47
C GLY A 497 20.39 -4.72 11.75
N TYR A 498 20.85 -5.97 11.70
CA TYR A 498 21.34 -6.70 12.88
C TYR A 498 22.63 -7.45 12.60
N ASP A 499 23.50 -7.50 13.61
CA ASP A 499 24.58 -8.48 13.72
C ASP A 499 24.19 -9.56 14.75
N PHE A 500 24.54 -10.81 14.48
CA PHE A 500 24.19 -11.95 15.33
C PHE A 500 25.45 -12.61 15.89
N TYR A 501 25.42 -12.96 17.16
CA TYR A 501 26.53 -13.57 17.90
C TYR A 501 26.05 -14.79 18.66
N ARG A 502 26.89 -15.83 18.69
CA ARG A 502 26.72 -17.00 19.56
C ARG A 502 27.75 -16.96 20.68
N ASN A 503 27.36 -17.43 21.86
CA ASN A 503 28.30 -17.68 22.94
C ASN A 503 29.02 -19.01 22.71
N VAL A 504 30.35 -18.97 22.71
CA VAL A 504 31.20 -20.16 22.69
C VAL A 504 32.16 -20.05 23.85
N ASP A 505 31.97 -20.89 24.86
CA ASP A 505 32.83 -20.99 26.05
C ASP A 505 33.06 -19.65 26.79
N GLY A 506 32.04 -18.78 26.83
CA GLY A 506 32.10 -17.48 27.50
C GLY A 506 32.61 -16.34 26.63
N GLU A 507 32.73 -16.55 25.32
CA GLU A 507 33.14 -15.54 24.34
C GLU A 507 32.07 -15.36 23.24
N TRP A 508 31.83 -14.12 22.83
CA TRP A 508 30.92 -13.82 21.73
C TRP A 508 31.59 -14.05 20.37
N VAL A 509 31.07 -14.99 19.59
CA VAL A 509 31.51 -15.28 18.22
C VAL A 509 30.47 -14.75 17.25
N LYS A 510 30.88 -13.80 16.39
CA LYS A 510 30.02 -13.28 15.32
C LYS A 510 29.70 -14.39 14.33
N LEU A 511 28.41 -14.52 14.01
CA LEU A 511 27.92 -15.46 13.02
C LEU A 511 27.96 -14.85 11.62
N ASP A 512 28.11 -15.71 10.62
CA ASP A 512 28.11 -15.35 9.21
C ASP A 512 26.69 -15.50 8.64
N SER A 513 26.08 -14.38 8.26
CA SER A 513 24.73 -14.37 7.67
C SER A 513 24.67 -14.93 6.24
N THR A 514 25.82 -15.12 5.59
CA THR A 514 25.91 -15.69 4.22
C THR A 514 26.19 -17.20 4.21
N ASP A 515 26.55 -17.77 5.35
CA ASP A 515 26.78 -19.21 5.49
C ASP A 515 25.50 -19.91 5.98
N GLN A 516 24.98 -20.83 5.17
CA GLN A 516 23.80 -21.64 5.50
C GLN A 516 24.14 -23.13 5.70
N SER A 517 25.43 -23.44 5.88
CA SER A 517 25.95 -24.81 5.82
C SER A 517 26.74 -25.22 7.06
N THR A 518 27.35 -24.27 7.78
CA THR A 518 28.12 -24.53 8.98
C THR A 518 27.46 -24.02 10.26
N LEU A 519 27.99 -24.44 11.41
CA LEU A 519 27.51 -24.04 12.73
C LEU A 519 27.77 -22.55 13.06
N ASN A 520 28.65 -21.90 12.30
CA ASN A 520 28.87 -20.45 12.39
C ASN A 520 27.91 -19.66 11.49
N GLY A 521 27.08 -20.37 10.72
CA GLY A 521 26.09 -19.82 9.82
C GLY A 521 24.69 -19.69 10.43
N MET A 522 23.75 -19.23 9.62
CA MET A 522 22.33 -19.13 9.96
C MET A 522 21.44 -19.12 8.72
N ILE A 523 20.15 -19.37 8.90
CA ILE A 523 19.13 -19.16 7.85
C ILE A 523 18.12 -18.09 8.26
N PHE A 524 17.39 -17.59 7.27
CA PHE A 524 16.35 -16.58 7.44
C PHE A 524 15.11 -17.04 6.71
N GLN A 525 13.99 -17.21 7.42
CA GLN A 525 12.74 -17.69 6.84
C GLN A 525 11.55 -17.13 7.59
N ASP A 526 10.38 -17.07 6.94
CA ASP A 526 9.13 -16.70 7.59
C ASP A 526 8.48 -17.94 8.25
N PHE A 527 8.55 -18.04 9.58
CA PHE A 527 8.00 -19.18 10.32
C PHE A 527 6.48 -19.08 10.53
N ASN A 528 5.84 -17.96 10.16
CA ASN A 528 4.38 -17.87 10.13
C ASN A 528 3.77 -18.75 9.03
N PHE A 529 4.59 -19.23 8.08
CA PHE A 529 4.20 -20.14 7.02
C PHE A 529 5.02 -21.43 7.09
N PRO A 530 4.71 -22.37 8.01
CA PRO A 530 5.54 -23.55 8.27
C PRO A 530 5.80 -24.43 7.04
N SER A 531 4.90 -24.42 6.05
CA SER A 531 5.10 -25.15 4.78
C SER A 531 6.26 -24.63 3.93
N GLN A 532 6.73 -23.40 4.19
CA GLN A 532 7.87 -22.77 3.52
C GLN A 532 9.17 -22.91 4.32
N VAL A 533 9.10 -23.38 5.57
CA VAL A 533 10.27 -23.57 6.43
C VAL A 533 10.98 -24.87 6.07
N PRO A 534 12.28 -24.84 5.71
CA PRO A 534 13.01 -26.07 5.42
C PRO A 534 13.16 -26.94 6.67
N ALA A 535 13.15 -28.26 6.47
CA ALA A 535 13.29 -29.23 7.56
C ALA A 535 14.63 -29.05 8.31
N ALA A 536 14.59 -29.14 9.64
CA ALA A 536 15.77 -28.92 10.49
C ALA A 536 16.87 -29.96 10.21
N ALA A 537 16.49 -31.18 9.81
CA ALA A 537 17.41 -32.26 9.45
C ALA A 537 18.30 -31.97 8.23
N LEU A 538 18.04 -30.90 7.47
CA LEU A 538 18.91 -30.45 6.37
C LEU A 538 20.13 -29.64 6.85
N TYR A 539 20.15 -29.23 8.12
CA TYR A 539 21.16 -28.33 8.67
C TYR A 539 22.00 -29.00 9.77
N GLN A 540 22.97 -28.25 10.30
CA GLN A 540 23.77 -28.70 11.43
C GLN A 540 22.97 -28.58 12.73
N ASN A 541 23.12 -29.57 13.61
CA ASN A 541 22.48 -29.53 14.93
C ASN A 541 22.99 -28.32 15.71
N GLY A 542 22.08 -27.48 16.22
CA GLY A 542 22.45 -26.23 16.88
C GLY A 542 22.65 -25.03 15.95
N MET A 543 22.38 -25.15 14.65
CA MET A 543 22.42 -24.03 13.70
C MET A 543 21.23 -23.09 13.93
N LEU A 544 21.45 -21.78 13.78
CA LEU A 544 20.41 -20.78 14.03
C LEU A 544 19.55 -20.49 12.80
N ALA A 545 18.30 -20.16 13.07
CA ALA A 545 17.38 -19.55 12.13
C ALA A 545 16.78 -18.28 12.72
N VAL A 546 16.66 -17.23 11.91
CA VAL A 546 15.89 -16.03 12.25
C VAL A 546 14.51 -16.14 11.62
N ASP A 547 13.48 -15.92 12.42
CA ASP A 547 12.11 -15.86 11.96
C ASP A 547 11.78 -14.45 11.47
N LEU A 548 11.80 -14.28 10.16
CA LEU A 548 11.49 -13.02 9.49
C LEU A 548 10.03 -12.60 9.74
N GLY A 549 9.13 -13.54 9.97
CA GLY A 549 7.71 -13.27 10.19
C GLY A 549 7.44 -12.54 11.51
N ASN A 550 8.30 -12.75 12.51
CA ASN A 550 8.15 -12.20 13.86
C ASN A 550 9.40 -11.44 14.33
N THR A 551 10.23 -10.97 13.39
CA THR A 551 11.39 -10.11 13.66
C THR A 551 11.16 -8.74 13.02
N GLU A 552 11.39 -7.68 13.78
CA GLU A 552 11.27 -6.29 13.30
C GLU A 552 12.38 -5.95 12.29
N GLY A 553 12.12 -4.95 11.46
CA GLY A 553 13.04 -4.47 10.43
C GLY A 553 12.84 -5.11 9.07
N VAL A 554 11.75 -5.86 8.84
CA VAL A 554 11.41 -6.45 7.54
C VAL A 554 10.26 -5.71 6.87
N VAL A 555 10.12 -5.86 5.54
CA VAL A 555 8.93 -5.38 4.82
C VAL A 555 8.00 -6.55 4.56
N LYS A 556 6.74 -6.38 4.94
CA LYS A 556 5.64 -7.33 4.73
C LYS A 556 4.64 -6.80 3.72
N LYS A 557 3.90 -7.69 3.09
CA LYS A 557 2.80 -7.38 2.16
C LYS A 557 1.55 -8.14 2.56
N MET A 558 0.41 -7.47 2.48
CA MET A 558 -0.89 -8.10 2.68
C MET A 558 -1.20 -9.02 1.50
N VAL A 559 -1.27 -10.33 1.76
CA VAL A 559 -1.58 -11.38 0.79
C VAL A 559 -2.66 -12.30 1.35
N ASN A 560 -3.80 -12.41 0.67
CA ASN A 560 -4.93 -13.26 1.07
C ASN A 560 -5.42 -13.03 2.52
N GLY A 561 -5.27 -11.81 3.03
CA GLY A 561 -5.66 -11.44 4.40
C GLY A 561 -4.61 -11.73 5.48
N GLN A 562 -3.40 -12.15 5.09
CA GLN A 562 -2.25 -12.38 5.99
C GLN A 562 -1.07 -11.49 5.58
N TRP A 563 -0.20 -11.18 6.54
CA TRP A 563 1.05 -10.46 6.26
C TRP A 563 2.15 -11.46 5.92
N GLU A 564 2.66 -11.40 4.70
CA GLU A 564 3.78 -12.22 4.21
C GLU A 564 5.04 -11.36 4.08
N VAL A 565 6.20 -11.87 4.48
CA VAL A 565 7.48 -11.16 4.31
C VAL A 565 7.84 -11.08 2.82
N VAL A 566 8.13 -9.86 2.34
CA VAL A 566 8.52 -9.59 0.95
C VAL A 566 9.91 -9.00 0.79
N SER A 567 10.53 -8.45 1.85
CA SER A 567 11.94 -8.02 1.78
C SER A 567 12.90 -9.19 1.57
N GLY A 568 12.52 -10.38 2.05
CA GLY A 568 13.21 -11.63 1.77
C GLY A 568 14.68 -11.66 2.23
N VAL A 569 15.50 -12.34 1.43
CA VAL A 569 16.94 -12.53 1.65
C VAL A 569 17.70 -12.08 0.41
N SER A 570 18.96 -11.68 0.57
CA SER A 570 19.87 -11.41 -0.54
C SER A 570 20.26 -12.70 -1.28
N LEU A 571 20.89 -12.55 -2.45
CA LEU A 571 21.30 -13.68 -3.30
C LEU A 571 22.32 -14.63 -2.63
N ASP A 572 23.06 -14.14 -1.65
CA ASP A 572 23.99 -14.92 -0.81
C ASP A 572 23.31 -15.53 0.43
N GLY A 573 21.99 -15.35 0.59
CA GLY A 573 21.20 -15.95 1.65
C GLY A 573 21.09 -15.13 2.94
N ALA A 574 21.72 -13.95 3.02
CA ALA A 574 21.61 -13.09 4.21
C ALA A 574 20.23 -12.41 4.31
N GLY A 575 19.71 -12.28 5.53
CA GLY A 575 18.45 -11.59 5.77
C GLY A 575 18.54 -10.09 5.44
N LEU A 576 17.53 -9.58 4.74
CA LEU A 576 17.40 -8.15 4.44
C LEU A 576 16.57 -7.47 5.52
N PHE A 577 17.23 -6.62 6.31
CA PHE A 577 16.62 -5.85 7.40
C PHE A 577 16.85 -4.34 7.24
N GLY A 578 16.09 -3.56 8.00
CA GLY A 578 16.28 -2.12 8.11
C GLY A 578 16.12 -1.42 6.76
N ARG A 579 17.02 -0.48 6.49
CA ARG A 579 17.11 0.20 5.20
C ARG A 579 17.29 -0.75 4.00
N ALA A 580 17.97 -1.88 4.19
CA ALA A 580 18.21 -2.82 3.09
C ALA A 580 16.91 -3.51 2.67
N ALA A 581 16.04 -3.81 3.64
CA ALA A 581 14.69 -4.31 3.39
C ALA A 581 13.86 -3.30 2.58
N GLN A 582 13.85 -2.02 3.00
CA GLN A 582 13.14 -0.96 2.27
C GLN A 582 13.71 -0.78 0.85
N ARG A 583 15.04 -0.68 0.71
CA ARG A 583 15.73 -0.45 -0.56
C ARG A 583 15.46 -1.55 -1.58
N GLN A 584 15.42 -2.81 -1.15
CA GLN A 584 15.16 -3.94 -2.04
C GLN A 584 13.82 -3.78 -2.75
N LEU A 585 12.74 -3.44 -2.02
CA LEU A 585 11.42 -3.25 -2.62
C LEU A 585 11.41 -2.08 -3.62
N VAL A 586 12.13 -1.00 -3.33
CA VAL A 586 12.24 0.16 -4.23
C VAL A 586 12.99 -0.22 -5.51
N VAL A 587 14.12 -0.91 -5.39
CA VAL A 587 14.93 -1.37 -6.52
C VAL A 587 14.13 -2.33 -7.40
N GLU A 588 13.42 -3.31 -6.81
CA GLU A 588 12.57 -4.24 -7.55
C GLU A 588 11.48 -3.51 -8.34
N ALA A 589 10.81 -2.53 -7.74
CA ALA A 589 9.77 -1.76 -8.41
C ALA A 589 10.33 -0.89 -9.56
N LEU A 590 11.51 -0.28 -9.37
CA LEU A 590 12.21 0.48 -10.41
C LEU A 590 12.67 -0.42 -11.57
N ALA A 591 13.25 -1.58 -11.27
CA ALA A 591 13.66 -2.56 -12.27
C ALA A 591 12.45 -3.09 -13.06
N ALA A 592 11.36 -3.43 -12.37
CA ALA A 592 10.14 -3.94 -12.99
C ALA A 592 9.55 -2.95 -14.03
N VAL A 593 9.54 -1.65 -13.74
CA VAL A 593 9.03 -0.65 -14.69
C VAL A 593 9.97 -0.44 -15.88
N ILE A 594 11.29 -0.57 -15.70
CA ILE A 594 12.25 -0.48 -16.81
C ILE A 594 12.12 -1.69 -17.75
N ILE A 595 11.96 -2.89 -17.20
CA ILE A 595 11.87 -4.13 -17.99
C ILE A 595 10.49 -4.25 -18.66
N GLY A 596 9.41 -3.99 -17.94
CA GLY A 596 8.05 -4.34 -18.36
C GLY A 596 7.28 -3.26 -19.13
N ASN A 597 7.88 -2.09 -19.39
CA ASN A 597 7.17 -0.97 -20.02
C ASN A 597 7.41 -0.88 -21.53
N ASP A 598 6.31 -0.93 -22.29
CA ASP A 598 6.33 -0.83 -23.76
C ASP A 598 6.48 0.62 -24.26
N ASP A 599 5.95 1.61 -23.53
CA ASP A 599 6.00 3.02 -23.96
C ASP A 599 7.45 3.50 -24.10
N ILE A 600 8.32 3.16 -23.15
CA ILE A 600 9.75 3.53 -23.20
C ILE A 600 10.55 2.74 -24.24
N ARG A 601 9.99 1.63 -24.77
CA ARG A 601 10.56 0.87 -25.91
C ARG A 601 10.02 1.31 -27.25
N SER A 602 8.94 2.08 -27.26
CA SER A 602 8.30 2.60 -28.46
C SER A 602 9.26 3.46 -29.28
N GLU A 603 9.21 3.27 -30.60
CA GLU A 603 9.90 4.11 -31.59
C GLU A 603 9.33 5.53 -31.66
N PHE A 604 8.08 5.73 -31.23
CA PHE A 604 7.42 7.04 -31.19
C PHE A 604 7.88 7.92 -30.03
N ILE A 605 8.51 7.32 -29.02
CA ILE A 605 9.01 8.03 -27.85
C ILE A 605 10.50 8.29 -28.02
N ASP A 606 10.86 9.57 -27.98
CA ASP A 606 12.19 10.03 -28.36
C ASP A 606 12.94 10.69 -27.19
N PHE A 607 13.78 9.90 -26.51
CA PHE A 607 14.72 10.35 -25.49
C PHE A 607 16.14 9.87 -25.83
N ASN A 608 17.15 10.63 -25.41
CA ASN A 608 18.57 10.34 -25.67
C ASN A 608 19.42 10.20 -24.40
N LEU A 609 18.82 10.33 -23.22
CA LEU A 609 19.43 9.99 -21.94
C LEU A 609 18.51 9.10 -21.12
N ILE A 610 19.08 8.22 -20.30
CA ILE A 610 18.37 7.40 -19.31
C ILE A 610 19.02 7.63 -17.95
N CYS A 611 18.22 7.86 -16.91
CA CYS A 611 18.72 8.07 -15.56
C CYS A 611 17.74 7.53 -14.50
N VAL A 612 18.29 6.83 -13.52
CA VAL A 612 17.58 6.34 -12.31
C VAL A 612 18.35 6.86 -11.09
N PRO A 613 18.07 8.10 -10.64
CA PRO A 613 18.92 8.76 -9.66
C PRO A 613 18.98 8.03 -8.32
N GLY A 614 20.17 7.65 -7.86
CA GLY A 614 20.42 7.03 -6.56
C GLY A 614 20.36 5.50 -6.53
N TYR A 615 20.06 4.87 -7.66
CA TYR A 615 19.88 3.41 -7.77
C TYR A 615 20.84 2.84 -8.80
N VAL A 616 22.04 2.48 -8.34
CA VAL A 616 23.09 1.86 -9.19
C VAL A 616 22.74 0.41 -9.55
N GLU A 617 21.88 -0.21 -8.74
CA GLU A 617 21.37 -1.56 -8.88
C GLU A 617 20.62 -1.75 -10.21
N THR A 618 19.94 -0.71 -10.70
CA THR A 618 19.12 -0.79 -11.92
C THR A 618 19.92 -0.59 -13.23
N LEU A 619 21.25 -0.60 -13.15
CA LEU A 619 22.12 -0.32 -14.30
C LEU A 619 21.94 -1.38 -15.40
N ASP A 620 21.79 -2.64 -15.03
CA ASP A 620 21.63 -3.74 -15.99
C ASP A 620 20.33 -3.61 -16.78
N GLU A 621 19.22 -3.27 -16.11
CA GLU A 621 17.94 -3.04 -16.75
C GLU A 621 17.98 -1.83 -17.69
N CYS A 622 18.70 -0.77 -17.31
CA CYS A 622 18.93 0.38 -18.20
C CYS A 622 19.76 0.00 -19.44
N VAL A 623 20.75 -0.89 -19.30
CA VAL A 623 21.52 -1.42 -20.44
C VAL A 623 20.63 -2.26 -21.35
N THR A 624 19.79 -3.13 -20.79
CA THR A 624 18.80 -3.90 -21.56
C THR A 624 17.86 -2.98 -22.33
N LEU A 625 17.26 -1.98 -21.66
CA LEU A 625 16.38 -1.00 -22.31
C LEU A 625 17.10 -0.28 -23.46
N ASN A 626 18.35 0.15 -23.25
CA ASN A 626 19.09 0.86 -24.28
C ASN A 626 19.48 -0.07 -25.45
N THR A 627 19.77 -1.34 -25.18
CA THR A 627 20.06 -2.36 -26.20
C THR A 627 18.82 -2.63 -27.05
N ASP A 628 17.64 -2.79 -26.43
CA ASP A 628 16.36 -2.95 -27.13
C ASP A 628 16.07 -1.77 -28.06
N ARG A 629 16.52 -0.58 -27.68
CA ARG A 629 16.43 0.66 -28.45
C ARG A 629 17.59 0.91 -29.41
N LYS A 630 18.39 -0.12 -29.74
CA LYS A 630 19.55 -0.04 -30.65
C LYS A 630 20.59 1.01 -30.22
N GLU A 631 20.78 1.19 -28.92
CA GLU A 631 21.76 2.10 -28.31
C GLU A 631 21.58 3.57 -28.76
N THR A 632 20.32 4.02 -28.82
CA THR A 632 19.92 5.39 -29.19
C THR A 632 19.84 6.35 -28.01
N ALA A 633 20.21 5.90 -26.80
CA ALA A 633 20.34 6.74 -25.61
C ALA A 633 21.69 6.52 -24.89
N PHE A 634 22.02 7.43 -23.98
CA PHE A 634 23.19 7.33 -23.10
C PHE A 634 22.76 7.30 -21.63
N ILE A 635 23.30 6.35 -20.86
CA ILE A 635 22.91 6.11 -19.48
C ILE A 635 23.80 6.93 -18.53
N VAL A 636 23.17 7.65 -17.60
CA VAL A 636 23.86 8.34 -16.51
C VAL A 636 23.48 7.62 -15.22
N THR A 637 24.49 7.12 -14.51
CA THR A 637 24.30 6.33 -13.28
C THR A 637 25.25 6.80 -12.16
N ASP A 638 25.04 6.26 -10.98
CA ASP A 638 25.61 6.71 -9.72
C ASP A 638 26.62 5.73 -9.14
N VAL A 639 27.20 6.16 -8.02
CA VAL A 639 27.86 5.29 -7.04
C VAL A 639 27.01 5.23 -5.77
N PRO A 640 27.14 4.17 -4.93
CA PRO A 640 26.39 4.07 -3.68
C PRO A 640 26.59 5.29 -2.77
N ALA A 641 25.51 5.72 -2.09
CA ALA A 641 25.51 6.87 -1.17
C ALA A 641 26.59 6.79 -0.09
N ARG A 642 26.81 5.56 0.39
CA ARG A 642 27.70 5.24 1.51
C ARG A 642 29.07 4.72 1.06
N LEU A 643 29.39 4.86 -0.23
CA LEU A 643 30.72 4.51 -0.74
C LEU A 643 31.73 5.57 -0.27
N ASN A 644 32.52 5.24 0.74
CA ASN A 644 33.48 6.17 1.33
C ASN A 644 34.66 6.44 0.37
N PRO A 645 34.85 7.68 -0.12
CA PRO A 645 35.96 8.03 -1.00
C PRO A 645 37.23 8.42 -0.24
N THR A 646 37.18 8.49 1.10
CA THR A 646 38.33 8.77 1.96
C THR A 646 39.30 7.57 2.01
N GLY A 647 40.53 7.74 2.49
CA GLY A 647 41.53 6.65 2.50
C GLY A 647 42.14 6.36 1.12
N ASN A 648 42.56 7.41 0.41
CA ASN A 648 43.21 7.35 -0.92
C ASN A 648 42.36 6.68 -2.02
N GLY A 649 41.05 6.52 -1.83
CA GLY A 649 40.15 5.92 -2.82
C GLY A 649 40.18 4.39 -2.86
N SER A 650 40.75 3.72 -1.85
CA SER A 650 40.85 2.25 -1.80
C SER A 650 39.49 1.55 -1.87
N ALA A 651 38.50 1.99 -1.07
CA ALA A 651 37.15 1.44 -1.12
C ALA A 651 36.48 1.66 -2.48
N VAL A 652 36.70 2.83 -3.09
CA VAL A 652 36.19 3.14 -4.45
C VAL A 652 36.79 2.19 -5.48
N GLN A 653 38.10 1.92 -5.40
CA GLN A 653 38.77 0.99 -6.29
C GLN A 653 38.23 -0.44 -6.11
N GLN A 654 38.12 -0.91 -4.87
CA GLN A 654 37.61 -2.27 -4.57
C GLN A 654 36.19 -2.46 -5.10
N TRP A 655 35.30 -1.49 -4.85
CA TRP A 655 33.93 -1.51 -5.36
C TRP A 655 33.89 -1.50 -6.90
N ALA A 656 34.65 -0.60 -7.53
CA ALA A 656 34.62 -0.40 -8.98
C ALA A 656 35.24 -1.56 -9.79
N THR A 657 36.16 -2.31 -9.18
CA THR A 657 36.81 -3.48 -9.79
C THR A 657 36.14 -4.80 -9.41
N ASN A 658 35.03 -4.75 -8.67
CA ASN A 658 34.36 -5.90 -8.09
C ASN A 658 35.30 -6.81 -7.27
N ALA A 659 36.21 -6.23 -6.50
CA ALA A 659 37.17 -6.99 -5.69
C ALA A 659 36.50 -7.91 -4.65
N ASN A 660 35.25 -7.58 -4.26
CA ASN A 660 34.45 -8.33 -3.29
C ASN A 660 33.55 -9.39 -3.95
N ASN A 661 33.68 -9.64 -5.26
CA ASN A 661 32.90 -10.65 -6.00
C ASN A 661 31.37 -10.51 -5.81
N ALA A 662 30.86 -9.29 -5.94
CA ALA A 662 29.42 -9.01 -5.89
C ALA A 662 28.68 -9.80 -6.98
N PRO A 663 27.51 -10.39 -6.67
CA PRO A 663 26.70 -11.13 -7.64
C PRO A 663 25.99 -10.22 -8.65
N SER A 664 25.76 -8.95 -8.31
CA SER A 664 25.08 -7.94 -9.13
C SER A 664 25.59 -6.53 -8.79
N ASN A 665 25.17 -5.53 -9.57
CA ASN A 665 25.46 -4.12 -9.24
C ASN A 665 24.77 -3.73 -7.93
N GLY A 666 25.49 -3.03 -7.05
CA GLY A 666 24.91 -2.54 -5.79
C GLY A 666 25.96 -1.95 -4.85
N SER A 667 25.72 -2.05 -3.55
CA SER A 667 26.64 -1.54 -2.51
C SER A 667 27.95 -2.32 -2.41
N VAL A 668 27.96 -3.62 -2.77
CA VAL A 668 29.12 -4.51 -2.65
C VAL A 668 30.14 -4.30 -3.78
N GLY A 669 29.65 -4.09 -5.01
CA GLY A 669 30.51 -3.94 -6.19
C GLY A 669 29.74 -3.52 -7.45
N ARG A 670 30.50 -3.14 -8.48
CA ARG A 670 30.01 -2.90 -9.84
C ARG A 670 30.37 -4.09 -10.73
N THR A 671 29.38 -4.69 -11.36
CA THR A 671 29.55 -5.84 -12.28
C THR A 671 29.53 -5.41 -13.75
N THR A 672 28.98 -4.24 -14.07
CA THR A 672 28.64 -3.86 -15.46
C THR A 672 29.64 -2.92 -16.10
N ALA A 673 30.02 -3.26 -17.33
CA ALA A 673 30.82 -2.44 -18.24
C ALA A 673 30.01 -2.19 -19.52
N TYR A 674 29.90 -0.93 -19.94
CA TYR A 674 29.08 -0.55 -21.07
C TYR A 674 29.56 0.76 -21.71
N ASP A 675 29.66 0.78 -23.05
CA ASP A 675 30.22 1.91 -23.80
C ASP A 675 29.31 3.16 -23.78
N TYR A 676 28.00 2.97 -23.61
CA TYR A 676 26.99 4.04 -23.59
C TYR A 676 26.45 4.33 -22.18
N ALA A 677 27.29 4.15 -21.15
CA ALA A 677 26.99 4.55 -19.78
C ALA A 677 28.16 5.32 -19.14
N ALA A 678 27.87 6.22 -18.20
CA ALA A 678 28.87 6.88 -17.36
C ALA A 678 28.43 6.99 -15.90
N GLN A 679 29.39 6.81 -15.00
CA GLN A 679 29.20 6.96 -13.55
C GLN A 679 29.80 8.25 -13.01
N TYR A 680 29.11 8.83 -12.04
CA TYR A 680 29.52 10.08 -11.39
C TYR A 680 29.74 9.85 -9.89
N MET A 681 30.95 10.18 -9.43
CA MET A 681 31.31 10.15 -8.02
C MET A 681 30.93 11.46 -7.34
N GLY A 682 30.39 11.29 -6.15
CA GLY A 682 30.06 12.36 -5.23
C GLY A 682 28.55 12.49 -5.10
N TRP A 683 28.06 12.16 -3.92
CA TRP A 683 26.77 12.70 -3.48
C TRP A 683 26.99 14.18 -3.19
N CYS A 684 26.06 15.01 -3.60
CA CYS A 684 26.24 16.45 -3.62
C CYS A 684 25.18 17.12 -2.75
N LEU A 685 25.59 18.10 -1.94
CA LEU A 685 24.64 18.88 -1.15
C LEU A 685 23.94 19.90 -2.06
N SER A 686 22.65 19.73 -2.28
CA SER A 686 21.78 20.62 -3.03
C SER A 686 20.75 21.28 -2.09
N THR A 687 19.87 22.11 -2.65
CA THR A 687 18.77 22.75 -1.92
C THR A 687 17.46 22.25 -2.51
N ASN A 688 16.57 21.72 -1.66
CA ASN A 688 15.25 21.26 -2.09
C ASN A 688 14.31 22.43 -2.42
N VAL A 689 13.06 22.12 -2.76
CA VAL A 689 12.04 23.14 -3.14
C VAL A 689 11.69 24.04 -1.95
N ASP A 690 11.80 23.52 -0.73
CA ASP A 690 11.42 24.18 0.52
C ASP A 690 12.58 24.97 1.16
N GLY A 691 13.79 24.89 0.59
CA GLY A 691 14.97 25.63 1.03
C GLY A 691 15.92 24.86 1.95
N GLU A 692 15.65 23.57 2.22
CA GLU A 692 16.49 22.72 3.06
C GLU A 692 17.64 22.09 2.26
N GLU A 693 18.75 21.80 2.96
CA GLU A 693 19.92 21.16 2.37
C GLU A 693 19.72 19.64 2.28
N VAL A 694 19.81 19.11 1.06
CA VAL A 694 19.58 17.69 0.75
C VAL A 694 20.76 17.11 -0.02
N ALA A 695 21.27 15.95 0.41
CA ALA A 695 22.28 15.21 -0.31
C ALA A 695 21.62 14.47 -1.47
N VAL A 696 22.09 14.73 -2.69
CA VAL A 696 21.54 14.16 -3.92
C VAL A 696 22.58 13.32 -4.67
N PRO A 697 22.16 12.31 -5.44
CA PRO A 697 23.07 11.49 -6.24
C PRO A 697 23.86 12.30 -7.28
N GLY A 698 25.03 11.83 -7.68
CA GLY A 698 25.89 12.48 -8.67
C GLY A 698 25.25 12.60 -10.06
N SER A 699 24.37 11.67 -10.42
CA SER A 699 23.56 11.66 -11.63
C SER A 699 22.62 12.87 -11.70
N THR A 700 22.02 13.29 -10.58
CA THR A 700 21.21 14.52 -10.48
C THR A 700 22.01 15.75 -10.95
N ILE A 701 23.28 15.80 -10.57
CA ILE A 701 24.20 16.88 -10.95
C ILE A 701 24.58 16.75 -12.43
N ALA A 702 25.03 15.56 -12.82
CA ALA A 702 25.47 15.28 -14.18
C ALA A 702 24.38 15.55 -15.22
N MET A 703 23.13 15.15 -14.97
CA MET A 703 22.01 15.37 -15.89
C MET A 703 21.80 16.86 -16.18
N ARG A 704 21.83 17.71 -15.16
CA ARG A 704 21.74 19.18 -15.35
C ARG A 704 22.98 19.73 -16.06
N THR A 705 24.18 19.22 -15.74
CA THR A 705 25.42 19.63 -16.43
C THR A 705 25.41 19.25 -17.91
N TYR A 706 24.85 18.10 -18.28
CA TYR A 706 24.70 17.69 -19.68
C TYR A 706 23.80 18.68 -20.42
N ALA A 707 22.61 18.94 -19.88
CA ALA A 707 21.68 19.92 -20.46
C ALA A 707 22.33 21.30 -20.64
N TYR A 708 23.05 21.79 -19.62
CA TYR A 708 23.79 23.04 -19.73
C TYR A 708 24.84 23.00 -20.83
N SER A 709 25.71 21.99 -20.83
CA SER A 709 26.78 21.81 -21.82
C SER A 709 26.25 21.83 -23.24
N ASP A 710 25.15 21.12 -23.50
CA ASP A 710 24.57 21.04 -24.83
C ASP A 710 23.89 22.34 -25.23
N SER A 711 23.28 23.07 -24.31
CA SER A 711 22.65 24.38 -24.59
C SER A 711 23.64 25.46 -25.02
N VAL A 712 24.90 25.36 -24.56
CA VAL A 712 25.96 26.33 -24.88
C VAL A 712 26.97 25.79 -25.90
N SER A 713 26.79 24.55 -26.38
CA SER A 713 27.65 23.93 -27.38
C SER A 713 26.91 22.83 -28.16
N TYR A 714 27.47 21.61 -28.21
CA TYR A 714 26.90 20.47 -28.92
C TYR A 714 27.15 19.18 -28.14
N VAL A 715 26.35 18.14 -28.40
CA VAL A 715 26.37 16.87 -27.65
C VAL A 715 27.70 16.13 -27.68
N TRP A 716 28.56 16.40 -28.68
CA TRP A 716 29.90 15.82 -28.83
C TRP A 716 31.01 16.61 -28.13
N TYR A 717 30.66 17.65 -27.37
CA TYR A 717 31.58 18.29 -26.44
C TYR A 717 31.49 17.62 -25.06
N PRO A 718 32.62 17.47 -24.35
CA PRO A 718 32.60 16.89 -23.01
C PRO A 718 31.87 17.82 -22.03
N PRO A 719 30.86 17.32 -21.29
CA PRO A 719 30.17 18.07 -20.23
C PRO A 719 31.02 18.13 -18.95
N ALA A 720 32.29 18.53 -19.10
CA ALA A 720 33.31 18.51 -18.07
C ALA A 720 34.22 19.75 -18.16
N GLY A 721 35.03 19.96 -17.12
CA GLY A 721 36.00 21.04 -17.05
C GLY A 721 35.40 22.40 -16.71
N THR A 722 36.20 23.46 -16.85
CA THR A 722 35.90 24.79 -16.28
C THR A 722 34.86 25.62 -17.03
N THR A 723 34.40 25.16 -18.18
CA THR A 723 33.47 25.93 -19.04
C THR A 723 32.12 25.24 -19.14
N ARG A 724 32.10 23.94 -19.47
CA ARG A 724 30.87 23.16 -19.68
C ARG A 724 30.51 22.26 -18.49
N GLY A 725 31.51 21.92 -17.67
CA GLY A 725 31.34 21.09 -16.48
C GLY A 725 31.04 21.87 -15.20
N VAL A 726 30.68 23.15 -15.28
CA VAL A 726 30.41 23.96 -14.08
C VAL A 726 29.12 23.48 -13.42
N VAL A 727 29.21 23.14 -12.13
CA VAL A 727 28.05 22.71 -11.35
C VAL A 727 27.38 23.93 -10.74
N THR A 728 26.06 24.05 -10.96
CA THR A 728 25.25 25.19 -10.49
C THR A 728 24.10 24.78 -9.57
N ASN A 729 23.87 23.48 -9.39
CA ASN A 729 22.78 22.91 -8.59
C ASN A 729 23.27 22.16 -7.34
N ALA A 730 24.50 22.42 -6.88
CA ALA A 730 25.03 21.89 -5.63
C ALA A 730 26.11 22.80 -5.04
N ALA A 731 26.21 22.81 -3.71
CA ALA A 731 27.16 23.60 -2.93
C ALA A 731 28.46 22.82 -2.64
N SER A 732 28.38 21.50 -2.42
CA SER A 732 29.54 20.66 -2.10
C SER A 732 29.37 19.23 -2.64
N THR A 733 30.46 18.45 -2.58
CA THR A 733 30.48 17.01 -2.88
C THR A 733 30.94 16.24 -1.65
N GLY A 734 30.48 15.00 -1.50
CA GLY A 734 30.66 14.18 -0.32
C GLY A 734 30.04 12.79 -0.46
N PHE A 735 29.73 12.19 0.68
CA PHE A 735 29.08 10.88 0.82
C PHE A 735 28.29 10.82 2.13
N ILE A 736 27.52 9.77 2.33
CA ILE A 736 26.81 9.51 3.60
C ILE A 736 27.67 8.59 4.46
N ASN A 737 28.01 9.01 5.68
CA ASN A 737 28.86 8.23 6.59
C ASN A 737 28.12 7.05 7.25
N SER A 738 28.79 6.33 8.14
CA SER A 738 28.21 5.21 8.91
C SER A 738 27.06 5.65 9.79
N GLU A 739 27.06 6.90 10.23
CA GLU A 739 26.04 7.49 11.11
C GLU A 739 24.82 8.01 10.36
N GLY A 740 24.78 7.92 9.02
CA GLY A 740 23.66 8.44 8.22
C GLY A 740 23.69 9.95 7.99
N GLU A 741 24.84 10.60 8.19
CA GLU A 741 25.03 12.02 7.99
C GLU A 741 25.82 12.32 6.71
N TYR A 742 25.55 13.48 6.11
CA TYR A 742 26.33 13.95 4.96
C TYR A 742 27.70 14.46 5.38
N GLN A 743 28.76 13.85 4.84
CA GLN A 743 30.14 14.27 5.06
C GLN A 743 30.73 14.90 3.78
N PRO A 744 31.01 16.22 3.77
CA PRO A 744 31.64 16.87 2.63
C PRO A 744 33.10 16.43 2.47
N VAL A 745 33.54 16.26 1.22
CA VAL A 745 34.89 15.82 0.87
C VAL A 745 35.48 16.73 -0.21
N VAL A 746 36.75 17.10 -0.04
CA VAL A 746 37.54 17.73 -1.10
C VAL A 746 38.52 16.70 -1.65
N TYR A 747 38.22 16.17 -2.84
CA TYR A 747 39.06 15.13 -3.46
C TYR A 747 40.47 15.64 -3.77
N ASN A 748 41.47 14.96 -3.24
CA ASN A 748 42.87 15.19 -3.59
C ASN A 748 43.20 14.62 -4.98
N GLN A 749 44.43 14.83 -5.48
CA GLN A 749 44.82 14.33 -6.80
C GLN A 749 44.78 12.79 -6.89
N GLY A 750 45.36 12.09 -5.91
CA GLY A 750 45.38 10.63 -5.90
C GLY A 750 43.98 10.00 -5.92
N GLN A 751 43.04 10.54 -5.14
CA GLN A 751 41.64 10.09 -5.12
C GLN A 751 40.98 10.26 -6.50
N ARG A 752 41.17 11.42 -7.15
CA ARG A 752 40.63 11.66 -8.49
C ARG A 752 41.26 10.73 -9.53
N ASP A 753 42.56 10.47 -9.43
CA ASP A 753 43.28 9.58 -10.33
C ASP A 753 42.80 8.13 -10.17
N VAL A 754 42.53 7.68 -8.93
CA VAL A 754 41.92 6.38 -8.64
C VAL A 754 40.52 6.27 -9.24
N MET A 755 39.66 7.27 -9.05
CA MET A 755 38.32 7.29 -9.66
C MET A 755 38.40 7.22 -11.18
N TYR A 756 39.24 8.05 -11.80
CA TYR A 756 39.36 8.15 -13.25
C TYR A 756 39.94 6.89 -13.90
N THR A 757 40.88 6.22 -13.23
CA THR A 757 41.44 4.93 -13.66
C THR A 757 40.38 3.83 -13.64
N ASN A 758 39.43 3.91 -12.70
CA ASN A 758 38.33 2.95 -12.53
C ASN A 758 37.04 3.36 -13.25
N ASN A 759 37.13 4.20 -14.28
CA ASN A 759 36.00 4.65 -15.10
C ASN A 759 34.89 5.39 -14.32
N ILE A 760 35.26 6.14 -13.28
CA ILE A 760 34.32 6.96 -12.49
C ILE A 760 34.67 8.44 -12.64
N ASN A 761 33.67 9.27 -12.94
CA ASN A 761 33.86 10.70 -13.17
C ASN A 761 33.71 11.49 -11.86
N PRO A 762 34.77 12.15 -11.35
CA PRO A 762 34.69 12.91 -10.12
C PRO A 762 33.94 14.24 -10.31
N ILE A 763 33.00 14.55 -9.42
CA ILE A 763 32.49 15.91 -9.23
C ILE A 763 33.35 16.54 -8.13
N ALA A 764 34.22 17.50 -8.48
CA ALA A 764 35.28 17.96 -7.57
C ALA A 764 35.28 19.48 -7.39
N MET A 765 35.47 19.91 -6.15
CA MET A 765 35.74 21.32 -5.83
C MET A 765 37.13 21.71 -6.34
N ARG A 766 37.22 22.79 -7.11
CA ARG A 766 38.49 23.34 -7.60
C ARG A 766 38.76 24.74 -7.01
N PRO A 767 39.98 25.00 -6.51
CA PRO A 767 40.33 26.32 -5.98
C PRO A 767 40.02 27.44 -6.98
N ASN A 768 39.32 28.48 -6.53
CA ASN A 768 38.90 29.64 -7.32
C ASN A 768 38.02 29.34 -8.56
N ARG A 769 37.45 28.13 -8.66
CA ARG A 769 36.60 27.72 -9.80
C ARG A 769 35.27 27.09 -9.37
N GLY A 770 35.12 26.75 -8.09
CA GLY A 770 33.90 26.12 -7.57
C GLY A 770 33.84 24.63 -7.90
N LEU A 771 32.62 24.09 -7.84
CA LEU A 771 32.34 22.68 -8.07
C LEU A 771 32.27 22.39 -9.58
N LEU A 772 33.00 21.38 -10.05
CA LEU A 772 33.07 21.02 -11.46
C LEU A 772 32.92 19.51 -11.65
N VAL A 773 32.20 19.10 -12.70
CA VAL A 773 32.34 17.77 -13.29
C VAL A 773 33.74 17.68 -13.90
N TYR A 774 34.58 16.80 -13.37
CA TYR A 774 36.02 16.72 -13.67
C TYR A 774 36.41 15.36 -14.27
N GLY A 775 35.51 14.75 -15.04
CA GLY A 775 35.75 13.52 -15.77
C GLY A 775 34.76 13.32 -16.93
N ASP A 776 35.18 12.58 -17.95
CA ASP A 776 34.44 12.27 -19.17
C ASP A 776 34.59 10.80 -19.60
N LYS A 777 34.87 9.88 -18.66
CA LYS A 777 34.96 8.44 -18.89
C LYS A 777 33.57 7.80 -19.02
N THR A 778 33.44 6.86 -19.94
CA THR A 778 32.32 5.89 -19.95
C THR A 778 32.71 4.64 -19.17
N LEU A 779 31.77 3.71 -19.01
CA LEU A 779 32.01 2.39 -18.44
C LEU A 779 32.62 1.39 -19.44
N SER A 780 33.20 1.87 -20.54
CA SER A 780 33.82 1.02 -21.56
C SER A 780 34.87 0.08 -20.96
N ALA A 781 34.78 -1.20 -21.27
CA ALA A 781 35.76 -2.21 -20.88
C ALA A 781 37.13 -1.95 -21.55
N ASN A 782 37.14 -1.39 -22.77
CA ASN A 782 38.36 -1.08 -23.50
C ASN A 782 38.72 0.41 -23.38
N GLN A 783 39.65 0.74 -22.49
CA GLN A 783 40.10 2.12 -22.26
C GLN A 783 40.82 2.77 -23.47
N THR A 784 41.24 1.98 -24.46
CA THR A 784 41.83 2.48 -25.71
C THR A 784 40.78 2.81 -26.78
N SER A 785 39.53 2.35 -26.58
CA SER A 785 38.42 2.65 -27.48
C SER A 785 38.11 4.14 -27.51
N ALA A 786 37.71 4.66 -28.66
CA ALA A 786 37.18 6.01 -28.76
C ALA A 786 35.89 6.18 -27.94
N LEU A 787 35.11 5.10 -27.77
CA LEU A 787 33.88 5.07 -26.96
C LEU A 787 34.14 5.13 -25.45
N SER A 788 35.42 5.07 -25.00
CA SER A 788 35.78 5.28 -23.59
C SER A 788 35.53 6.71 -23.09
N ARG A 789 35.03 7.60 -23.97
CA ARG A 789 34.75 9.01 -23.71
C ARG A 789 33.27 9.35 -23.88
N VAL A 790 32.70 10.02 -22.89
CA VAL A 790 31.30 10.47 -22.87
C VAL A 790 30.95 11.25 -24.13
N ASN A 791 31.80 12.19 -24.52
CA ASN A 791 31.53 13.06 -25.66
C ASN A 791 31.49 12.29 -26.99
N VAL A 792 32.31 11.24 -27.14
CA VAL A 792 32.32 10.39 -28.34
C VAL A 792 31.14 9.42 -28.33
N ALA A 793 30.83 8.80 -27.19
CA ALA A 793 29.68 7.91 -27.08
C ALA A 793 28.36 8.65 -27.37
N ARG A 794 28.19 9.86 -26.83
CA ARG A 794 27.03 10.72 -27.10
C ARG A 794 26.97 11.20 -28.56
N LEU A 795 28.11 11.44 -29.20
CA LEU A 795 28.17 11.72 -30.65
C LEU A 795 27.62 10.54 -31.47
N VAL A 796 28.04 9.31 -31.15
CA VAL A 796 27.58 8.11 -31.86
C VAL A 796 26.08 7.90 -31.66
N VAL A 797 25.58 8.09 -30.43
CA VAL A 797 24.14 8.06 -30.11
C VAL A 797 23.37 9.07 -30.98
N TYR A 798 23.87 10.30 -31.07
CA TYR A 798 23.27 11.35 -31.91
C TYR A 798 23.25 10.97 -33.39
N ILE A 799 24.39 10.51 -33.93
CA ILE A 799 24.51 10.11 -35.33
C ILE A 799 23.54 8.97 -35.65
N ARG A 800 23.44 7.93 -34.81
CA ARG A 800 22.51 6.80 -35.02
C ARG A 800 21.07 7.25 -35.14
N ARG A 801 20.61 8.06 -34.19
CA ARG A 801 19.24 8.59 -34.18
C ARG A 801 18.94 9.44 -35.41
N GLN A 802 19.86 10.31 -35.81
CA GLN A 802 19.67 11.13 -37.01
C GLN A 802 19.67 10.29 -38.29
N LEU A 803 20.52 9.27 -38.39
CA LEU A 803 20.55 8.37 -39.54
C LEU A 803 19.26 7.56 -39.70
N GLU A 804 18.64 7.13 -38.60
CA GLU A 804 17.34 6.44 -38.65
C GLU A 804 16.28 7.34 -39.30
N ILE A 805 16.17 8.59 -38.85
CA ILE A 805 15.25 9.61 -39.41
C ILE A 805 15.57 9.91 -40.88
N ILE A 806 16.85 10.11 -41.21
CA ILE A 806 17.29 10.42 -42.59
C ILE A 806 17.03 9.26 -43.56
N SER A 807 17.08 8.02 -43.07
CA SER A 807 16.89 6.82 -43.90
C SER A 807 15.42 6.53 -44.24
N GLU A 808 14.47 6.99 -43.42
CA GLU A 808 13.05 6.67 -43.53
C GLU A 808 12.44 7.02 -44.91
N PRO A 809 12.70 8.20 -45.52
CA PRO A 809 12.14 8.56 -46.83
C PRO A 809 12.65 7.70 -48.00
N PHE A 810 13.71 6.91 -47.78
CA PHE A 810 14.29 6.00 -48.77
C PHE A 810 13.73 4.58 -48.68
N LEU A 811 13.00 4.26 -47.62
CA LEU A 811 12.30 2.99 -47.49
C LEU A 811 11.25 2.85 -48.61
N PHE A 812 11.12 1.65 -49.19
CA PHE A 812 10.24 1.34 -50.32
C PHE A 812 10.54 2.05 -51.65
N ARG A 813 11.66 2.79 -51.77
CA ARG A 813 12.13 3.26 -53.08
C ARG A 813 12.77 2.10 -53.87
N LEU A 814 12.78 2.22 -55.20
CA LEU A 814 13.50 1.28 -56.05
C LEU A 814 15.02 1.41 -55.80
N ASN A 815 15.72 0.29 -55.57
CA ASN A 815 17.16 0.29 -55.33
C ASN A 815 17.94 0.49 -56.64
N THR A 816 18.02 1.74 -57.10
CA THR A 816 18.75 2.15 -58.31
C THR A 816 20.03 2.93 -57.97
N PRO A 817 21.02 3.02 -58.88
CA PRO A 817 22.19 3.87 -58.67
C PRO A 817 21.85 5.33 -58.33
N SER A 818 20.78 5.88 -58.92
CA SER A 818 20.31 7.24 -58.60
C SER A 818 19.82 7.37 -57.17
N THR A 819 19.05 6.40 -56.66
CA THR A 819 18.55 6.41 -55.27
C THR A 819 19.70 6.28 -54.27
N ARG A 820 20.71 5.46 -54.57
CA ARG A 820 21.91 5.32 -53.74
C ARG A 820 22.74 6.60 -53.71
N GLN A 821 22.88 7.28 -54.84
CA GLN A 821 23.56 8.56 -54.94
C GLN A 821 22.82 9.67 -54.17
N GLU A 822 21.48 9.69 -54.25
CA GLU A 822 20.65 10.61 -53.47
C GLU A 822 20.82 10.36 -51.97
N PHE A 823 20.68 9.12 -51.52
CA PHE A 823 20.79 8.77 -50.10
C PHE A 823 22.18 9.08 -49.54
N SER A 824 23.24 8.68 -50.25
CA SER A 824 24.61 9.02 -49.86
C SER A 824 24.86 10.53 -49.85
N GLY A 825 24.29 11.30 -50.78
CA GLY A 825 24.39 12.77 -50.80
C GLY A 825 23.81 13.43 -49.55
N VAL A 826 22.66 12.95 -49.07
CA VAL A 826 22.04 13.45 -47.83
C VAL A 826 22.91 13.11 -46.61
N VAL A 827 23.37 11.87 -46.48
CA VAL A 827 24.20 11.44 -45.34
C VAL A 827 25.58 12.14 -45.35
N ASN A 828 26.19 12.34 -46.52
CA ASN A 828 27.43 13.12 -46.65
C ASN A 828 27.23 14.57 -46.16
N SER A 829 26.11 15.20 -46.50
CA SER A 829 25.82 16.58 -46.08
C SER A 829 25.66 16.67 -44.56
N PHE A 830 24.93 15.73 -43.96
CA PHE A 830 24.75 15.63 -42.51
C PHE A 830 26.09 15.46 -41.76
N LEU A 831 26.94 14.51 -42.17
CA LEU A 831 28.22 14.28 -41.51
C LEU A 831 29.21 15.42 -41.75
N ALA A 832 29.14 16.10 -42.90
CA ALA A 832 29.94 17.30 -43.18
C ALA A 832 29.58 18.46 -42.25
N GLU A 833 28.32 18.62 -41.87
CA GLU A 833 27.91 19.61 -40.86
C GLU A 833 28.59 19.33 -39.51
N ILE A 834 28.62 18.06 -39.07
CA ILE A 834 29.28 17.67 -37.82
C ILE A 834 30.80 17.95 -37.88
N VAL A 835 31.44 17.77 -39.04
CA VAL A 835 32.85 18.17 -39.25
C VAL A 835 33.02 19.68 -39.08
N GLN A 836 32.15 20.49 -39.69
CA GLN A 836 32.18 21.96 -39.56
C GLN A 836 32.00 22.41 -38.09
N GLN A 837 31.16 21.69 -37.33
CA GLN A 837 30.93 21.93 -35.90
C GLN A 837 31.94 21.21 -34.98
N GLN A 838 33.04 20.72 -35.56
CA GLN A 838 34.19 20.11 -34.88
C GLN A 838 33.89 18.81 -34.12
N GLY A 839 32.81 18.11 -34.45
CA GLY A 839 32.50 16.78 -33.87
C GLY A 839 33.28 15.64 -34.50
N LEU A 840 33.61 15.76 -35.79
CA LEU A 840 34.36 14.77 -36.57
C LEU A 840 35.59 15.43 -37.20
N TYR A 841 36.71 14.69 -37.25
CA TYR A 841 37.86 15.05 -38.07
C TYR A 841 37.64 14.68 -39.54
N ASN A 842 37.08 13.49 -39.78
CA ASN A 842 36.83 12.95 -41.11
C ASN A 842 35.73 11.88 -41.05
N PHE A 843 35.15 11.56 -42.19
CA PHE A 843 34.21 10.47 -42.37
C PHE A 843 34.27 9.91 -43.80
N ALA A 844 33.72 8.71 -44.00
CA ALA A 844 33.51 8.13 -45.31
C ALA A 844 32.13 7.47 -45.35
N VAL A 845 31.40 7.68 -46.44
CA VAL A 845 30.10 7.07 -46.70
C VAL A 845 30.21 6.27 -47.99
N VAL A 846 29.88 4.99 -47.94
CA VAL A 846 29.85 4.11 -49.12
C VAL A 846 28.44 3.56 -49.28
N CYS A 847 27.84 3.79 -50.45
CA CYS A 847 26.53 3.27 -50.85
C CYS A 847 26.55 3.11 -52.38
N ASP A 848 27.29 2.11 -52.84
CA ASP A 848 27.52 1.86 -54.27
C ASP A 848 27.50 0.35 -54.56
N GLU A 849 27.92 -0.07 -55.75
CA GLU A 849 27.92 -1.47 -56.16
C GLU A 849 28.92 -2.33 -55.38
N SER A 850 29.89 -1.74 -54.66
CA SER A 850 30.85 -2.49 -53.84
C SER A 850 30.19 -3.10 -52.60
N ASN A 851 29.21 -2.41 -52.01
CA ASN A 851 28.47 -2.89 -50.84
C ASN A 851 27.00 -3.20 -51.13
N ASN A 852 26.46 -2.83 -52.29
CA ASN A 852 25.14 -3.26 -52.76
C ASN A 852 25.29 -4.24 -53.93
N THR A 853 25.75 -5.46 -53.62
CA THR A 853 25.91 -6.54 -54.62
C THR A 853 24.56 -6.99 -55.17
N ALA A 854 24.58 -7.69 -56.32
CA ALA A 854 23.36 -8.22 -56.93
C ALA A 854 22.54 -9.08 -55.96
N GLU A 855 23.19 -9.90 -55.13
CA GLU A 855 22.50 -10.75 -54.15
C GLU A 855 21.80 -9.96 -53.04
N ARG A 856 22.34 -8.80 -52.63
CA ARG A 856 21.69 -7.90 -51.65
C ARG A 856 20.49 -7.20 -52.28
N ILE A 857 20.64 -6.73 -53.52
CA ILE A 857 19.56 -6.10 -54.28
C ILE A 857 18.42 -7.10 -54.52
N ASP A 858 18.73 -8.34 -54.88
CA ASP A 858 17.74 -9.41 -55.07
C ASP A 858 16.99 -9.78 -53.77
N ARG A 859 17.60 -9.56 -52.61
CA ARG A 859 16.95 -9.67 -51.29
C ARG A 859 16.19 -8.41 -50.87
N ASN A 860 16.11 -7.39 -51.72
CA ASN A 860 15.50 -6.08 -51.43
C ASN A 860 16.18 -5.31 -50.28
N GLU A 861 17.49 -5.47 -50.13
CA GLU A 861 18.29 -4.76 -49.12
C GLU A 861 18.98 -3.54 -49.74
N LEU A 862 19.13 -2.47 -48.95
CA LEU A 862 19.99 -1.33 -49.27
C LEU A 862 20.99 -1.15 -48.12
N TRP A 863 22.29 -1.27 -48.43
CA TRP A 863 23.37 -1.18 -47.47
C TRP A 863 24.11 0.14 -47.62
N MET A 864 24.39 0.79 -46.49
CA MET A 864 25.25 1.97 -46.42
C MET A 864 26.28 1.74 -45.32
N ASP A 865 27.55 1.82 -45.69
CA ASP A 865 28.66 1.73 -44.74
C ASP A 865 29.14 3.14 -44.40
N ILE A 866 29.24 3.43 -43.11
CA ILE A 866 29.65 4.73 -42.60
C ILE A 866 30.85 4.53 -41.67
N ALA A 867 31.97 5.15 -42.00
CA ALA A 867 33.13 5.24 -41.13
C ALA A 867 33.29 6.68 -40.63
N ILE A 868 33.51 6.84 -39.33
CA ILE A 868 33.68 8.16 -38.69
C ILE A 868 35.00 8.22 -37.92
N GLN A 869 35.60 9.41 -37.88
CA GLN A 869 36.75 9.72 -37.04
C GLN A 869 36.38 10.84 -36.05
N PRO A 870 35.97 10.51 -34.82
CA PRO A 870 35.57 11.49 -33.81
C PRO A 870 36.70 12.41 -33.35
N THR A 871 36.35 13.66 -33.02
CA THR A 871 37.24 14.57 -32.28
C THR A 871 37.41 14.08 -30.85
N LYS A 872 38.66 14.06 -30.35
CA LYS A 872 38.99 13.60 -28.99
C LYS A 872 39.23 14.79 -28.05
N SER A 873 38.76 14.67 -26.82
CA SER A 873 39.01 15.65 -25.75
C SER A 873 40.46 15.59 -25.25
N ILE A 874 40.97 16.71 -24.75
CA ILE A 874 42.28 16.77 -24.07
C ILE A 874 42.03 16.53 -22.57
N ASN A 875 42.57 15.44 -22.03
CA ASN A 875 42.45 15.11 -20.60
C ASN A 875 43.75 15.33 -19.80
N PHE A 876 44.91 15.29 -20.46
CA PHE A 876 46.23 15.44 -19.83
C PHE A 876 47.08 16.45 -20.59
N ILE A 877 47.80 17.31 -19.86
CA ILE A 877 48.76 18.26 -20.42
C ILE A 877 50.10 18.02 -19.72
N TYR A 878 51.11 17.60 -20.49
CA TYR A 878 52.47 17.40 -20.01
C TYR A 878 53.36 18.55 -20.48
N VAL A 879 53.96 19.29 -19.54
CA VAL A 879 54.87 20.41 -19.84
C VAL A 879 56.25 20.11 -19.24
N PRO A 880 57.13 19.40 -19.96
CA PRO A 880 58.49 19.14 -19.47
C PRO A 880 59.34 20.41 -19.56
N ILE A 881 59.92 20.85 -18.43
CA ILE A 881 60.89 21.94 -18.39
C ILE A 881 62.29 21.33 -18.41
N ARG A 882 63.12 21.74 -19.38
CA ARG A 882 64.53 21.35 -19.47
C ARG A 882 65.41 22.53 -19.09
N ILE A 883 66.43 22.28 -18.28
CA ILE A 883 67.41 23.28 -17.87
C ILE A 883 68.65 23.09 -18.74
N GLU A 884 68.98 24.10 -19.54
CA GLU A 884 70.19 24.11 -20.35
C GLU A 884 71.37 24.65 -19.54
N LYS A 885 72.58 24.18 -19.87
CA LYS A 885 73.83 24.70 -19.30
C LYS A 885 74.12 26.10 -19.84
N THR A 886 74.52 27.01 -18.96
CA THR A 886 74.98 28.36 -19.32
C THR A 886 76.22 28.24 -20.22
N GLN A 887 76.21 28.90 -21.39
CA GLN A 887 77.39 28.95 -22.28
C GLN A 887 78.48 29.87 -21.72
#